data_AF-A0A7S1M9C1-F1
#
_entry.id   AF-A0A7S1M9C1-F1
#
_cell.length_a   1.000
_cell.length_b   1.000
_cell.length_c   1.000
_cell.angle_alpha   90.00
_cell.angle_beta   90.00
_cell.angle_gamma   90.00
#
_symmetry.space_group_name_H-M   'P 1'
#
loop_
_entity.id
_entity.type
_entity.pdbx_description
1 polymer ?
#
loop_
_entity_poly.entity_id
_entity_poly.type
_entity_poly.pdbx_seq_one_letter_code
_entity_poly.pdbx_strand_id
1 'polypeptide(L)'
;WASDRSACFDKCTSVPTEQQCEADPVCQVVGMSNSGSTTCEPACSTLTTQQACKGACKWDNTAETCSHDCSKNTQVGTCAQDGNCVWITSCVPKCSTAYATKDACDASGRCMWDASTTSCGEPCAALNQGACAAKPFACAFNTETNTCVETCQTKYTTNATKCNMDANCLFDTTRGVCGPTCSRETSAAGCTARTMCKWDSQQSTCGVKCSLRSLEVCAQDDQCTRATVGSTETCVLRCSLRYTNVQTCNSDSQCMWSEAMGTCQPSCSRMPGAGACAANPMCRWSQSGECIRKCAYVLSEDKCGAPAGKYADCEWDGTQCNTACSAITTEAACQAEARCQYSQDSCKLRCSFRHHSENTCAQASADGCTWSAAAKTCVNTCNLTATACLSNSLCKLTPAAGGTLNYQGGTYTCDRTCEVAHVTKAGCDATQGKCAWDAPSSTCRENCTRTATKASCENSPTCQWNAQGQVCQTRCVFAQDCAARTDCQVNVDTQQCTVACSARGTAATCTTDPNCEWAGETCQQRCDAAQSAKACNAHSRCIWDESTARCDVQCSVKYATEAACASASRCTYNKVSGTCDTACDKIVIAPGDAVAAQSCADRTNCIVTAAGKCASDCSTRASTAGACAAFSDCQWYPRTGTCTQKCSELDNVQCSAAPMCAVTAT
;
A
#
# COMPACT_ATOMS: atom_id res chain seq x y z
N TRP A 1 -62.29 1.93 62.21
CA TRP A 1 -61.27 2.30 61.19
C TRP A 1 -61.04 1.21 60.12
N ALA A 2 -61.59 -0.01 60.24
CA ALA A 2 -61.48 -1.05 59.20
C ALA A 2 -62.78 -1.29 58.38
N SER A 3 -63.88 -0.61 58.69
CA SER A 3 -65.20 -0.84 58.07
C SER A 3 -65.59 0.19 57.00
N ASP A 4 -64.72 1.12 56.65
CA ASP A 4 -65.04 2.25 55.74
C ASP A 4 -64.06 2.35 54.56
N ARG A 5 -63.49 1.21 54.14
CA ARG A 5 -62.56 1.15 52.99
C ARG A 5 -63.29 1.17 51.65
N SER A 6 -64.56 0.78 51.58
CA SER A 6 -65.33 0.85 50.32
C SER A 6 -65.60 2.30 49.89
N ALA A 7 -65.78 3.22 50.84
CA ALA A 7 -65.98 4.64 50.56
C ALA A 7 -64.74 5.31 49.95
N CYS A 8 -63.53 4.78 50.18
CA CYS A 8 -62.31 5.28 49.53
C CYS A 8 -62.19 4.83 48.06
N PHE A 9 -62.74 3.66 47.69
CA PHE A 9 -62.67 3.17 46.30
C PHE A 9 -63.66 3.89 45.38
N ASP A 10 -64.82 4.31 45.88
CA ASP A 10 -65.79 5.15 45.15
C ASP A 10 -65.30 6.59 44.93
N LYS A 11 -64.19 6.97 45.58
CA LYS A 11 -63.65 8.31 45.49
C LYS A 11 -63.01 8.59 44.13
N CYS A 12 -62.36 7.59 43.50
CA CYS A 12 -61.73 7.78 42.20
C CYS A 12 -62.76 7.89 41.06
N THR A 13 -63.86 7.15 41.13
CA THR A 13 -64.93 7.17 40.10
C THR A 13 -65.76 8.45 40.11
N SER A 14 -65.66 9.27 41.17
CA SER A 14 -66.37 10.55 41.30
C SER A 14 -65.51 11.78 41.00
N VAL A 15 -64.24 11.60 40.58
CA VAL A 15 -63.34 12.70 40.25
C VAL A 15 -63.63 13.22 38.83
N PRO A 16 -64.10 14.47 38.66
CA PRO A 16 -64.59 14.96 37.36
C PRO A 16 -63.49 15.43 36.40
N THR A 17 -62.24 15.54 36.84
CA THR A 17 -61.14 16.07 36.01
C THR A 17 -59.85 15.26 36.16
N GLU A 18 -59.10 15.17 35.06
CA GLU A 18 -57.78 14.52 35.00
C GLU A 18 -56.81 15.10 36.05
N GLN A 19 -56.78 16.42 36.19
CA GLN A 19 -55.90 17.11 37.13
C GLN A 19 -56.21 16.79 38.59
N GLN A 20 -57.46 16.49 38.93
CA GLN A 20 -57.84 16.03 40.28
C GLN A 20 -57.53 14.54 40.48
N CYS A 21 -57.56 13.74 39.42
CA CYS A 21 -57.19 12.34 39.46
C CYS A 21 -55.69 12.17 39.75
N GLU A 22 -54.85 12.98 39.10
CA GLU A 22 -53.40 13.00 39.30
C GLU A 22 -52.99 13.55 40.68
N ALA A 23 -53.83 14.37 41.31
CA ALA A 23 -53.55 14.96 42.62
C ALA A 23 -53.82 14.01 43.80
N ASP A 24 -54.62 12.95 43.63
CA ASP A 24 -54.93 12.00 44.70
C ASP A 24 -54.06 10.73 44.56
N PRO A 25 -53.11 10.46 45.49
CA PRO A 25 -52.14 9.37 45.36
C PRO A 25 -52.74 7.95 45.40
N VAL A 26 -54.04 7.82 45.72
CA VAL A 26 -54.77 6.54 45.64
C VAL A 26 -55.48 6.33 44.30
N CYS A 27 -55.49 7.32 43.41
CA CYS A 27 -56.12 7.24 42.09
C CYS A 27 -55.09 7.32 40.95
N GLN A 28 -55.47 6.80 39.78
CA GLN A 28 -54.68 6.86 38.56
C GLN A 28 -55.60 7.07 37.35
N VAL A 29 -55.08 7.76 36.34
CA VAL A 29 -55.76 7.95 35.06
C VAL A 29 -55.62 6.68 34.21
N VAL A 30 -56.74 6.12 33.75
CA VAL A 30 -56.77 4.87 32.98
C VAL A 30 -57.26 5.15 31.57
N GLY A 31 -56.39 5.75 30.77
CA GLY A 31 -56.59 6.00 29.34
C GLY A 31 -57.66 7.04 28.99
N MET A 32 -57.46 7.70 27.86
CA MET A 32 -58.51 8.49 27.21
C MET A 32 -59.39 7.53 26.39
N SER A 33 -60.68 7.49 26.71
CA SER A 33 -61.66 6.87 25.81
C SER A 33 -61.66 7.61 24.46
N ASN A 34 -62.06 6.95 23.36
CA ASN A 34 -62.23 7.60 22.05
C ASN A 34 -63.19 8.80 22.06
N SER A 35 -63.95 9.00 23.14
CA SER A 35 -64.82 10.14 23.41
C SER A 35 -64.16 11.30 24.16
N GLY A 36 -62.85 11.25 24.44
CA GLY A 36 -62.13 12.31 25.17
C GLY A 36 -62.46 12.37 26.67
N SER A 37 -63.16 11.36 27.20
CA SER A 37 -63.45 11.25 28.64
C SER A 37 -62.34 10.46 29.32
N THR A 38 -61.69 11.08 30.29
CA THR A 38 -60.66 10.49 31.16
C THR A 38 -61.36 9.68 32.26
N THR A 39 -61.02 8.39 32.41
CA THR A 39 -61.57 7.56 33.47
C THR A 39 -60.54 7.43 34.59
N CYS A 40 -60.94 7.68 35.83
CA CYS A 40 -60.08 7.65 37.01
C CYS A 40 -60.38 6.39 37.83
N GLU A 41 -59.40 5.49 37.98
CA GLU A 41 -59.52 4.24 38.75
C GLU A 41 -58.53 4.25 39.92
N PRO A 42 -58.66 3.35 40.91
CA PRO A 42 -57.67 3.20 41.97
C PRO A 42 -56.28 2.83 41.41
N ALA A 43 -55.22 3.43 41.97
CA ALA A 43 -53.84 3.12 41.59
C ALA A 43 -53.52 1.64 41.85
N CYS A 44 -52.98 0.92 40.85
CA CYS A 44 -52.75 -0.53 40.97
C CYS A 44 -51.90 -0.90 42.20
N SER A 45 -50.91 -0.06 42.55
CA SER A 45 -50.03 -0.24 43.70
C SER A 45 -50.75 -0.23 45.05
N THR A 46 -51.97 0.30 45.11
CA THR A 46 -52.78 0.37 46.35
C THR A 46 -53.69 -0.84 46.53
N LEU A 47 -53.80 -1.69 45.50
CA LEU A 47 -54.64 -2.89 45.50
C LEU A 47 -53.83 -4.07 46.07
N THR A 48 -54.08 -4.40 47.33
CA THR A 48 -53.30 -5.43 48.05
C THR A 48 -53.89 -6.84 47.99
N THR A 49 -54.94 -7.07 47.20
CA THR A 49 -55.55 -8.40 47.07
C THR A 49 -55.84 -8.74 45.61
N GLN A 50 -55.71 -10.02 45.27
CA GLN A 50 -56.02 -10.54 43.93
C GLN A 50 -57.43 -10.16 43.46
N GLN A 51 -58.39 -10.13 44.39
CA GLN A 51 -59.79 -9.87 44.08
C GLN A 51 -60.08 -8.38 43.82
N ALA A 52 -59.26 -7.49 44.40
CA ALA A 52 -59.30 -6.05 44.14
C ALA A 52 -58.52 -5.67 42.87
N CYS A 53 -57.52 -6.46 42.50
CA CYS A 53 -56.70 -6.25 41.30
C CYS A 53 -57.46 -6.65 40.01
N LYS A 54 -58.24 -5.72 39.47
CA LYS A 54 -59.07 -5.88 38.26
C LYS A 54 -58.93 -4.65 37.35
N GLY A 55 -59.57 -4.68 36.18
CA GLY A 55 -59.58 -3.55 35.24
C GLY A 55 -58.28 -3.42 34.47
N ALA A 56 -57.64 -2.25 34.56
CA ALA A 56 -56.31 -2.01 33.98
C ALA A 56 -55.14 -2.56 34.81
N CYS A 57 -55.42 -3.24 35.92
CA CYS A 57 -54.41 -3.87 36.76
C CYS A 57 -54.39 -5.40 36.61
N LYS A 58 -53.20 -5.99 36.73
CA LYS A 58 -52.95 -7.44 36.72
C LYS A 58 -52.25 -7.86 38.01
N TRP A 59 -52.76 -8.93 38.62
CA TRP A 59 -52.18 -9.52 39.82
C TRP A 59 -51.01 -10.43 39.46
N ASP A 60 -49.86 -10.22 40.10
CA ASP A 60 -48.71 -11.12 40.03
C ASP A 60 -48.76 -12.10 41.20
N ASN A 61 -49.04 -13.37 40.91
CA ASN A 61 -49.11 -14.42 41.92
C ASN A 61 -47.75 -14.73 42.58
N THR A 62 -46.64 -14.41 41.93
CA THR A 62 -45.30 -14.66 42.44
C THR A 62 -44.84 -13.54 43.36
N ALA A 63 -45.14 -12.29 43.00
CA ALA A 63 -44.80 -11.13 43.83
C ALA A 63 -45.86 -10.80 44.91
N GLU A 64 -47.06 -11.38 44.81
CA GLU A 64 -48.24 -11.02 45.62
C GLU A 64 -48.57 -9.52 45.55
N THR A 65 -48.35 -8.92 44.38
CA THR A 65 -48.57 -7.49 44.12
C THR A 65 -49.47 -7.27 42.93
N CYS A 66 -50.23 -6.17 42.95
CA CYS A 66 -51.01 -5.70 41.80
C CYS A 66 -50.23 -4.64 41.02
N SER A 67 -50.04 -4.85 39.72
CA SER A 67 -49.33 -3.92 38.83
C SER A 67 -50.17 -3.58 37.60
N HIS A 68 -49.75 -2.61 36.79
CA HIS A 68 -50.45 -2.25 35.55
C HIS A 68 -50.43 -3.41 34.54
N ASP A 69 -51.59 -3.74 33.98
CA ASP A 69 -51.72 -4.69 32.89
C ASP A 69 -51.41 -4.00 31.56
N CYS A 70 -50.12 -3.87 31.25
CA CYS A 70 -49.68 -3.24 30.01
C CYS A 70 -50.28 -3.88 28.76
N SER A 71 -50.76 -5.13 28.82
CA SER A 71 -51.40 -5.79 27.67
C SER A 71 -52.73 -5.16 27.24
N LYS A 72 -53.34 -4.31 28.09
CA LYS A 72 -54.56 -3.56 27.79
C LYS A 72 -54.32 -2.35 26.89
N ASN A 73 -53.09 -1.84 26.87
CA ASN A 73 -52.72 -0.71 26.02
C ASN A 73 -52.43 -1.23 24.59
N THR A 74 -53.41 -1.12 23.69
CA THR A 74 -53.29 -1.59 22.29
C THR A 74 -52.73 -0.54 21.34
N GLN A 75 -52.49 0.69 21.81
CA GLN A 75 -51.94 1.79 21.02
C GLN A 75 -50.58 2.26 21.56
N VAL A 76 -49.67 2.60 20.64
CA VAL A 76 -48.30 3.08 20.94
C VAL A 76 -48.33 4.30 21.87
N GLY A 77 -49.21 5.27 21.60
CA GLY A 77 -49.30 6.51 22.37
C GLY A 77 -49.70 6.29 23.83
N THR A 78 -50.75 5.49 24.07
CA THR A 78 -51.23 5.16 25.43
C THR A 78 -50.18 4.38 26.21
N CYS A 79 -49.48 3.45 25.54
CA CYS A 79 -48.41 2.69 26.19
C CYS A 79 -47.21 3.55 26.59
N ALA A 80 -46.82 4.52 25.74
CA ALA A 80 -45.71 5.41 26.02
C ALA A 80 -46.00 6.41 27.16
N GLN A 81 -47.28 6.73 27.39
CA GLN A 81 -47.73 7.57 28.50
C GLN A 81 -47.75 6.84 29.84
N ASP A 82 -47.91 5.51 29.84
CA ASP A 82 -47.87 4.72 31.06
C ASP A 82 -46.43 4.60 31.58
N GLY A 83 -46.16 5.22 32.73
CA GLY A 83 -44.86 5.20 33.39
C GLY A 83 -44.30 3.80 33.67
N ASN A 84 -45.15 2.76 33.70
CA ASN A 84 -44.78 1.38 33.97
C ASN A 84 -44.68 0.50 32.73
N CYS A 85 -45.06 0.99 31.54
CA CYS A 85 -45.08 0.22 30.31
C CYS A 85 -44.13 0.79 29.24
N VAL A 86 -43.76 -0.06 28.28
CA VAL A 86 -42.97 0.32 27.10
C VAL A 86 -43.53 -0.39 25.87
N TRP A 87 -43.58 0.32 24.74
CA TRP A 87 -44.00 -0.26 23.48
C TRP A 87 -42.81 -0.79 22.70
N ILE A 88 -42.83 -2.08 22.38
CA ILE A 88 -41.88 -2.71 21.45
C ILE A 88 -42.65 -3.25 20.24
N THR A 89 -43.13 -4.50 20.31
CA THR A 89 -44.08 -5.08 19.34
C THR A 89 -45.50 -5.11 19.87
N SER A 90 -45.64 -5.11 21.19
CA SER A 90 -46.86 -4.89 21.97
C SER A 90 -46.51 -4.06 23.20
N CYS A 91 -47.53 -3.52 23.87
CA CYS A 91 -47.31 -2.84 25.13
C CYS A 91 -47.02 -3.85 26.25
N VAL A 92 -45.89 -3.68 26.90
CA VAL A 92 -45.37 -4.62 27.91
C VAL A 92 -44.83 -3.86 29.12
N PRO A 93 -44.77 -4.48 30.31
CA PRO A 93 -44.19 -3.83 31.48
C PRO A 93 -42.71 -3.51 31.26
N LYS A 94 -42.26 -2.37 31.77
CA LYS A 94 -40.84 -2.00 31.83
C LYS A 94 -40.06 -3.04 32.63
N CYS A 95 -38.82 -3.25 32.27
CA CYS A 95 -37.96 -4.25 32.93
C CYS A 95 -37.85 -4.04 34.45
N SER A 96 -37.76 -2.78 34.89
CA SER A 96 -37.61 -2.40 36.30
C SER A 96 -38.85 -2.70 37.14
N THR A 97 -40.04 -2.75 36.51
CA THR A 97 -41.30 -3.07 37.19
C THR A 97 -41.68 -4.53 37.04
N ALA A 98 -41.25 -5.18 35.95
CA ALA A 98 -41.53 -6.58 35.67
C ALA A 98 -40.71 -7.56 36.52
N TYR A 99 -39.45 -7.21 36.84
CA TYR A 99 -38.50 -8.15 37.43
C TYR A 99 -37.74 -7.52 38.60
N ALA A 100 -38.08 -7.94 39.81
CA ALA A 100 -37.43 -7.48 41.05
C ALA A 100 -36.13 -8.23 41.38
N THR A 101 -35.92 -9.41 40.82
CA THR A 101 -34.73 -10.25 41.09
C THR A 101 -33.86 -10.43 39.85
N LYS A 102 -32.57 -10.63 40.08
CA LYS A 102 -31.59 -10.90 39.03
C LYS A 102 -31.99 -12.08 38.15
N ASP A 103 -32.35 -13.22 38.76
CA ASP A 103 -32.67 -14.45 38.03
C ASP A 103 -33.89 -14.27 37.12
N ALA A 104 -34.93 -13.56 37.59
CA ALA A 104 -36.12 -13.28 36.79
C ALA A 104 -35.81 -12.31 35.64
N CYS A 105 -34.96 -11.32 35.89
CA CYS A 105 -34.54 -10.34 34.89
C CYS A 105 -33.75 -11.00 33.76
N ASP A 106 -32.73 -11.79 34.09
CA ASP A 106 -31.86 -12.46 33.12
C ASP A 106 -32.60 -13.54 32.32
N ALA A 107 -33.58 -14.23 32.94
CA ALA A 107 -34.39 -15.25 32.28
C ALA A 107 -35.37 -14.68 31.24
N SER A 108 -35.70 -13.39 31.30
CA SER A 108 -36.70 -12.77 30.43
C SER A 108 -36.29 -12.72 28.95
N GLY A 109 -34.98 -12.75 28.66
CA GLY A 109 -34.42 -12.50 27.33
C GLY A 109 -34.66 -11.08 26.77
N ARG A 110 -35.43 -10.25 27.48
CA ARG A 110 -35.90 -8.92 27.06
C ARG A 110 -35.42 -7.80 27.96
N CYS A 111 -34.75 -8.16 29.05
CA CYS A 111 -34.26 -7.28 30.08
C CYS A 111 -32.89 -7.77 30.57
N MET A 112 -32.13 -6.88 31.19
CA MET A 112 -30.80 -7.17 31.71
C MET A 112 -30.64 -6.60 33.12
N TRP A 113 -30.09 -7.39 34.04
CA TRP A 113 -29.87 -6.95 35.41
C TRP A 113 -28.71 -5.95 35.50
N ASP A 114 -28.96 -4.77 36.07
CA ASP A 114 -27.93 -3.80 36.36
C ASP A 114 -27.50 -3.91 37.83
N ALA A 115 -26.31 -4.49 38.04
CA ALA A 115 -25.78 -4.68 39.38
C ALA A 115 -25.46 -3.36 40.11
N SER A 116 -25.25 -2.26 39.37
CA SER A 116 -24.90 -0.97 39.97
C SER A 116 -26.11 -0.27 40.61
N THR A 117 -27.29 -0.44 40.02
CA THR A 117 -28.56 0.12 40.52
C THR A 117 -29.43 -0.93 41.21
N THR A 118 -28.99 -2.19 41.27
CA THR A 118 -29.75 -3.34 41.79
C THR A 118 -31.15 -3.43 41.18
N SER A 119 -31.27 -3.14 39.89
CA SER A 119 -32.55 -3.05 39.19
C SER A 119 -32.47 -3.67 37.80
N CYS A 120 -33.57 -4.27 37.36
CA CYS A 120 -33.69 -4.77 36.00
C CYS A 120 -33.93 -3.62 35.00
N GLY A 121 -33.18 -3.59 33.89
CA GLY A 121 -33.29 -2.55 32.87
C GLY A 121 -33.46 -3.12 31.47
N GLU A 122 -33.62 -2.24 30.49
CA GLU A 122 -33.57 -2.64 29.08
C GLU A 122 -32.20 -3.22 28.71
N PRO A 123 -32.14 -4.20 27.79
CA PRO A 123 -30.90 -4.79 27.34
C PRO A 123 -30.07 -3.75 26.59
N CYS A 124 -28.74 -3.88 26.63
CA CYS A 124 -27.86 -2.89 25.99
C CYS A 124 -28.22 -2.63 24.52
N ALA A 125 -28.65 -3.66 23.77
CA ALA A 125 -29.02 -3.53 22.36
C ALA A 125 -30.20 -2.56 22.08
N ALA A 126 -31.03 -2.24 23.08
CA ALA A 126 -32.14 -1.30 22.98
C ALA A 126 -31.74 0.15 23.35
N LEU A 127 -30.56 0.35 23.95
CA LEU A 127 -30.12 1.66 24.43
C LEU A 127 -29.47 2.48 23.32
N ASN A 128 -29.82 3.77 23.25
CA ASN A 128 -29.09 4.75 22.46
C ASN A 128 -27.73 5.10 23.11
N GLN A 129 -26.87 5.86 22.40
CA GLN A 129 -25.52 6.18 22.87
C GLN A 129 -25.48 6.84 24.26
N GLY A 130 -26.38 7.79 24.54
CA GLY A 130 -26.44 8.48 25.83
C GLY A 130 -26.88 7.55 26.97
N ALA A 131 -27.93 6.76 26.75
CA ALA A 131 -28.42 5.78 27.71
C ALA A 131 -27.40 4.64 27.96
N CYS A 132 -26.63 4.26 26.93
CA CYS A 132 -25.55 3.30 27.03
C CYS A 132 -24.42 3.80 27.94
N ALA A 133 -23.99 5.05 27.74
CA ALA A 133 -22.94 5.68 28.52
C ALA A 133 -23.32 5.86 30.01
N ALA A 134 -24.61 5.99 30.31
CA ALA A 134 -25.13 6.04 31.68
C ALA A 134 -25.01 4.70 32.43
N LYS A 135 -24.69 3.60 31.74
CA LYS A 135 -24.58 2.24 32.31
C LYS A 135 -23.20 1.60 32.05
N PRO A 136 -22.09 2.22 32.48
CA PRO A 136 -20.74 1.83 32.07
C PRO A 136 -20.29 0.44 32.55
N PHE A 137 -20.94 -0.11 33.60
CA PHE A 137 -20.61 -1.44 34.11
C PHE A 137 -21.26 -2.56 33.29
N ALA A 138 -22.51 -2.37 32.86
CA ALA A 138 -23.28 -3.40 32.18
C ALA A 138 -23.21 -3.27 30.65
N CYS A 139 -23.11 -2.04 30.14
CA CYS A 139 -23.10 -1.74 28.72
C CYS A 139 -21.87 -0.94 28.28
N ALA A 140 -21.42 -1.19 27.06
CA ALA A 140 -20.43 -0.38 26.36
C ALA A 140 -20.94 -0.04 24.96
N PHE A 141 -20.83 1.22 24.58
CA PHE A 141 -21.17 1.64 23.22
C PHE A 141 -20.09 1.16 22.25
N ASN A 142 -20.47 0.44 21.20
CA ASN A 142 -19.58 0.06 20.11
C ASN A 142 -19.70 1.11 19.00
N THR A 143 -18.65 1.91 18.83
CA THR A 143 -18.59 2.98 17.82
C THR A 143 -18.49 2.45 16.39
N GLU A 144 -18.01 1.21 16.19
CA GLU A 144 -17.89 0.62 14.85
C GLU A 144 -19.25 0.19 14.31
N THR A 145 -20.07 -0.44 15.15
CA THR A 145 -21.41 -0.90 14.79
C THR A 145 -22.50 0.12 15.10
N ASN A 146 -22.15 1.22 15.76
CA ASN A 146 -23.09 2.24 16.27
C ASN A 146 -24.21 1.63 17.14
N THR A 147 -23.89 0.59 17.92
CA THR A 147 -24.83 -0.12 18.79
C THR A 147 -24.28 -0.21 20.20
N CYS A 148 -25.19 -0.24 21.18
CA CYS A 148 -24.83 -0.48 22.56
C CYS A 148 -24.82 -2.00 22.83
N VAL A 149 -23.71 -2.52 23.35
CA VAL A 149 -23.51 -3.95 23.61
C VAL A 149 -23.19 -4.19 25.08
N GLU A 150 -23.43 -5.41 25.57
CA GLU A 150 -23.04 -5.78 26.93
C GLU A 150 -21.52 -5.71 27.10
N THR A 151 -21.06 -5.29 28.28
CA THR A 151 -19.64 -5.38 28.61
C THR A 151 -19.24 -6.85 28.70
N CYS A 152 -18.03 -7.15 28.23
CA CYS A 152 -17.48 -8.50 28.27
C CYS A 152 -17.49 -9.12 29.67
N GLN A 153 -17.30 -8.30 30.70
CA GLN A 153 -17.31 -8.73 32.10
C GLN A 153 -18.71 -9.16 32.56
N THR A 154 -19.76 -8.51 32.06
CA THR A 154 -21.16 -8.86 32.35
C THR A 154 -21.59 -10.09 31.56
N LYS A 155 -21.23 -10.13 30.28
CA LYS A 155 -21.58 -11.23 29.37
C LYS A 155 -20.87 -12.54 29.70
N TYR A 156 -19.61 -12.46 30.17
CA TYR A 156 -18.76 -13.62 30.47
C TYR A 156 -18.11 -13.47 31.85
N THR A 157 -18.84 -13.86 32.89
CA THR A 157 -18.39 -13.69 34.29
C THR A 157 -17.13 -14.48 34.63
N THR A 158 -17.00 -15.75 34.19
CA THR A 158 -15.80 -16.59 34.46
C THR A 158 -15.42 -17.55 33.34
N ASN A 159 -16.17 -17.58 32.23
CA ASN A 159 -15.94 -18.56 31.16
C ASN A 159 -14.92 -18.04 30.15
N ALA A 160 -13.64 -18.39 30.35
CA ALA A 160 -12.53 -18.00 29.47
C ALA A 160 -12.74 -18.44 28.00
N THR A 161 -13.30 -19.63 27.77
CA THR A 161 -13.54 -20.16 26.43
C THR A 161 -14.56 -19.31 25.68
N LYS A 162 -15.72 -19.02 26.29
CA LYS A 162 -16.75 -18.19 25.67
C LYS A 162 -16.30 -16.75 25.48
N CYS A 163 -15.54 -16.22 26.45
CA CYS A 163 -14.96 -14.88 26.36
C CYS A 163 -14.02 -14.75 25.14
N ASN A 164 -13.10 -15.69 24.95
CA ASN A 164 -12.15 -15.65 23.83
C ASN A 164 -12.75 -16.03 22.47
N MET A 165 -13.98 -16.57 22.44
CA MET A 165 -14.74 -16.80 21.19
C MET A 165 -15.48 -15.55 20.71
N ASP A 166 -15.72 -14.55 21.57
CA ASP A 166 -16.34 -13.29 21.17
C ASP A 166 -15.28 -12.34 20.62
N ALA A 167 -15.48 -11.87 19.39
CA ALA A 167 -14.56 -10.96 18.71
C ALA A 167 -14.32 -9.64 19.46
N ASN A 168 -15.21 -9.26 20.38
CA ASN A 168 -15.12 -8.03 21.16
C ASN A 168 -14.54 -8.23 22.56
N CYS A 169 -14.26 -9.48 22.97
CA CYS A 169 -13.84 -9.82 24.32
C CYS A 169 -12.52 -10.61 24.38
N LEU A 170 -11.79 -10.43 25.48
CA LEU A 170 -10.54 -11.13 25.74
C LEU A 170 -10.43 -11.44 27.23
N PHE A 171 -10.15 -12.70 27.55
CA PHE A 171 -10.08 -13.16 28.94
C PHE A 171 -8.73 -12.81 29.56
N ASP A 172 -8.75 -12.06 30.66
CA ASP A 172 -7.55 -11.70 31.40
C ASP A 172 -7.26 -12.78 32.44
N THR A 173 -6.34 -13.68 32.14
CA THR A 173 -5.95 -14.76 33.05
C THR A 173 -5.29 -14.26 34.33
N THR A 174 -4.72 -13.04 34.32
CA THR A 174 -4.07 -12.46 35.51
C THR A 174 -5.11 -11.94 36.49
N ARG A 175 -6.19 -11.33 36.00
CA ARG A 175 -7.28 -10.78 36.83
C ARG A 175 -8.47 -11.73 37.00
N GLY A 176 -8.53 -12.81 36.22
CA GLY A 176 -9.67 -13.74 36.22
C GLY A 176 -10.96 -13.14 35.68
N VAL A 177 -10.89 -12.09 34.85
CA VAL A 177 -12.06 -11.36 34.32
C VAL A 177 -12.02 -11.25 32.80
N CYS A 178 -13.19 -11.28 32.16
CA CYS A 178 -13.33 -11.01 30.74
C CYS A 178 -13.41 -9.50 30.49
N GLY A 179 -12.49 -8.93 29.70
CA GLY A 179 -12.50 -7.51 29.32
C GLY A 179 -12.72 -7.33 27.82
N PRO A 180 -12.94 -6.10 27.32
CA PRO A 180 -12.97 -5.89 25.88
C PRO A 180 -11.59 -6.15 25.25
N THR A 181 -11.58 -6.49 23.96
CA THR A 181 -10.36 -6.70 23.18
C THR A 181 -9.48 -5.46 23.17
N CYS A 182 -8.16 -5.69 23.08
CA CYS A 182 -7.18 -4.61 23.05
C CYS A 182 -7.42 -3.62 21.91
N SER A 183 -7.91 -4.07 20.76
CA SER A 183 -8.19 -3.22 19.60
C SER A 183 -9.20 -2.10 19.86
N ARG A 184 -10.00 -2.19 20.93
CA ARG A 184 -10.95 -1.12 21.32
C ARG A 184 -10.30 0.04 22.08
N GLU A 185 -9.07 -0.13 22.54
CA GLU A 185 -8.34 0.94 23.23
C GLU A 185 -7.70 1.88 22.19
N THR A 186 -8.22 3.11 22.12
CA THR A 186 -7.76 4.14 21.17
C THR A 186 -6.63 5.01 21.71
N SER A 187 -6.19 4.78 22.95
CA SER A 187 -5.13 5.56 23.59
C SER A 187 -4.02 4.66 24.15
N ALA A 188 -2.79 5.17 24.11
CA ALA A 188 -1.64 4.50 24.70
C ALA A 188 -1.83 4.23 26.21
N ALA A 189 -2.44 5.16 26.94
CA ALA A 189 -2.70 5.02 28.38
C ALA A 189 -3.72 3.89 28.66
N GLY A 190 -4.85 3.86 27.94
CA GLY A 190 -5.85 2.80 28.09
C GLY A 190 -5.31 1.41 27.71
N CYS A 191 -4.51 1.37 26.65
CA CYS A 191 -3.87 0.15 26.19
C CYS A 191 -2.84 -0.39 27.21
N THR A 192 -1.97 0.47 27.75
CA THR A 192 -0.92 0.07 28.70
C THR A 192 -1.47 -0.23 30.10
N ALA A 193 -2.63 0.33 30.47
CA ALA A 193 -3.33 0.00 31.70
C ALA A 193 -3.82 -1.46 31.73
N ARG A 194 -3.97 -2.10 30.57
CA ARG A 194 -4.35 -3.52 30.45
C ARG A 194 -3.11 -4.40 30.33
N THR A 195 -2.91 -5.27 31.30
CA THR A 195 -1.76 -6.19 31.36
C THR A 195 -1.63 -7.10 30.14
N MET A 196 -2.74 -7.40 29.45
CA MET A 196 -2.79 -8.23 28.25
C MET A 196 -2.57 -7.48 26.93
N CYS A 197 -2.56 -6.16 26.95
CA CYS A 197 -2.52 -5.33 25.75
C CYS A 197 -1.16 -4.64 25.58
N LYS A 198 -0.84 -4.30 24.34
CA LYS A 198 0.36 -3.55 23.97
C LYS A 198 -0.01 -2.47 22.96
N TRP A 199 0.45 -1.25 23.25
CA TRP A 199 0.32 -0.14 22.32
C TRP A 199 1.39 -0.23 21.22
N ASP A 200 0.98 -0.10 19.97
CA ASP A 200 1.85 0.16 18.82
C ASP A 200 1.84 1.65 18.51
N SER A 201 2.95 2.33 18.82
CA SER A 201 3.10 3.76 18.57
C SER A 201 3.22 4.11 17.10
N GLN A 202 3.61 3.18 16.23
CA GLN A 202 3.74 3.46 14.79
C GLN A 202 2.38 3.45 14.11
N GLN A 203 1.52 2.51 14.48
CA GLN A 203 0.16 2.39 13.93
C GLN A 203 -0.90 3.15 14.72
N SER A 204 -0.58 3.62 15.93
CA SER A 204 -1.55 4.18 16.89
C SER A 204 -2.70 3.20 17.19
N THR A 205 -2.37 1.92 17.29
CA THR A 205 -3.31 0.83 17.56
C THR A 205 -2.92 0.08 18.84
N CYS A 206 -3.90 -0.53 19.50
CA CYS A 206 -3.67 -1.37 20.67
C CYS A 206 -3.92 -2.85 20.32
N GLY A 207 -2.88 -3.67 20.43
CA GLY A 207 -2.93 -5.11 20.14
C GLY A 207 -2.84 -5.97 21.40
N VAL A 208 -3.12 -7.28 21.27
CA VAL A 208 -2.83 -8.25 22.34
C VAL A 208 -1.32 -8.48 22.42
N LYS A 209 -0.75 -8.54 23.62
CA LYS A 209 0.67 -8.90 23.80
C LYS A 209 0.96 -10.24 23.13
N CYS A 210 1.98 -10.29 22.28
CA CYS A 210 2.38 -11.51 21.59
C CYS A 210 2.60 -12.69 22.55
N SER A 211 3.13 -12.46 23.76
CA SER A 211 3.37 -13.50 24.78
C SER A 211 2.10 -14.23 25.26
N LEU A 212 0.91 -13.68 24.97
CA LEU A 212 -0.38 -14.27 25.32
C LEU A 212 -1.07 -14.95 24.13
N ARG A 213 -0.51 -14.85 22.92
CA ARG A 213 -1.07 -15.49 21.72
C ARG A 213 -0.62 -16.95 21.63
N SER A 214 -1.48 -17.81 21.12
CA SER A 214 -1.09 -19.16 20.73
C SER A 214 -0.07 -19.12 19.59
N LEU A 215 0.75 -20.17 19.47
CA LEU A 215 1.76 -20.25 18.40
C LEU A 215 1.15 -20.22 16.99
N GLU A 216 -0.07 -20.72 16.84
CA GLU A 216 -0.81 -20.69 15.57
C GLU A 216 -1.19 -19.26 15.18
N VAL A 217 -1.85 -18.52 16.08
CA VAL A 217 -2.22 -17.11 15.84
C VAL A 217 -0.96 -16.24 15.68
N CYS A 218 0.11 -16.56 16.41
CA CYS A 218 1.39 -15.87 16.30
C CYS A 218 1.98 -15.87 14.89
N ALA A 219 1.76 -16.93 14.13
CA ALA A 219 2.28 -17.04 12.76
C ALA A 219 1.47 -16.20 11.76
N GLN A 220 0.23 -15.84 12.10
CA GLN A 220 -0.67 -15.04 11.27
C GLN A 220 -0.60 -13.54 11.62
N ASP A 221 -0.13 -13.19 12.82
CA ASP A 221 0.00 -11.81 13.28
C ASP A 221 1.25 -11.14 12.70
N ASP A 222 1.07 -9.97 12.08
CA ASP A 222 2.12 -9.20 11.43
C ASP A 222 3.03 -8.44 12.41
N GLN A 223 2.62 -8.30 13.67
CA GLN A 223 3.40 -7.71 14.76
C GLN A 223 4.15 -8.77 15.58
N CYS A 224 3.71 -10.03 15.53
CA CYS A 224 4.30 -11.13 16.28
C CYS A 224 5.16 -12.07 15.42
N THR A 225 6.00 -12.85 16.08
CA THR A 225 6.79 -13.92 15.49
C THR A 225 7.06 -15.01 16.53
N ARG A 226 7.26 -16.24 16.06
CA ARG A 226 7.63 -17.36 16.94
C ARG A 226 9.10 -17.23 17.35
N ALA A 227 9.37 -17.44 18.63
CA ALA A 227 10.71 -17.38 19.20
C ALA A 227 10.95 -18.56 20.13
N THR A 228 12.06 -19.27 19.93
CA THR A 228 12.50 -20.31 20.86
C THR A 228 13.37 -19.68 21.94
N VAL A 229 12.86 -19.63 23.17
CA VAL A 229 13.62 -19.22 24.36
C VAL A 229 13.98 -20.50 25.11
N GLY A 230 15.26 -20.89 25.05
CA GLY A 230 15.69 -22.23 25.48
C GLY A 230 15.12 -23.31 24.56
N SER A 231 14.39 -24.28 25.12
CA SER A 231 13.69 -25.35 24.40
C SER A 231 12.21 -25.06 24.15
N THR A 232 11.69 -23.92 24.60
CA THR A 232 10.25 -23.61 24.53
C THR A 232 9.99 -22.58 23.43
N GLU A 233 9.07 -22.89 22.52
CA GLU A 233 8.54 -21.91 21.56
C GLU A 233 7.56 -20.99 22.26
N THR A 234 7.77 -19.69 22.11
CA THR A 234 6.94 -18.63 22.64
C THR A 234 6.58 -17.67 21.51
N CYS A 235 5.41 -17.06 21.60
CA CYS A 235 5.06 -15.98 20.69
C CYS A 235 5.61 -14.66 21.25
N VAL A 236 6.38 -13.95 20.44
CA VAL A 236 7.02 -12.70 20.85
C VAL A 236 6.83 -11.65 19.79
N LEU A 237 7.07 -10.40 20.14
CA LEU A 237 6.99 -9.31 19.18
C LEU A 237 8.15 -9.37 18.19
N ARG A 238 7.89 -9.04 16.92
CA ARG A 238 8.94 -8.93 15.88
C ARG A 238 10.05 -7.97 16.31
N CYS A 239 11.28 -8.31 15.91
CA CYS A 239 12.48 -7.55 16.24
C CYS A 239 12.35 -6.05 15.88
N SER A 240 11.76 -5.74 14.73
CA SER A 240 11.58 -4.37 14.22
C SER A 240 10.69 -3.50 15.10
N LEU A 241 9.75 -4.12 15.80
CA LEU A 241 8.84 -3.45 16.73
C LEU A 241 9.35 -3.51 18.17
N ARG A 242 10.33 -4.37 18.46
CA ARG A 242 10.87 -4.55 19.82
C ARG A 242 12.02 -3.59 20.09
N TYR A 243 12.86 -3.37 19.09
CA TYR A 243 14.07 -2.56 19.23
C TYR A 243 14.15 -1.52 18.13
N THR A 244 14.24 -0.26 18.56
CA THR A 244 14.47 0.90 17.69
C THR A 244 15.91 1.37 17.70
N ASN A 245 16.78 0.77 18.52
CA ASN A 245 18.20 1.10 18.59
C ASN A 245 19.10 -0.11 18.26
N VAL A 246 20.26 0.20 17.70
CA VAL A 246 21.28 -0.78 17.24
C VAL A 246 21.76 -1.67 18.40
N GLN A 247 22.03 -1.08 19.56
CA GLN A 247 22.69 -1.76 20.68
C GLN A 247 21.80 -2.82 21.32
N THR A 248 20.54 -2.50 21.64
CA THR A 248 19.57 -3.44 22.22
C THR A 248 19.16 -4.49 21.20
N CYS A 249 19.05 -4.13 19.93
CA CYS A 249 18.76 -5.08 18.86
C CYS A 249 19.86 -6.15 18.72
N ASN A 250 21.13 -5.72 18.67
CA ASN A 250 22.26 -6.63 18.53
C ASN A 250 22.60 -7.39 19.83
N SER A 251 22.08 -6.95 20.98
CA SER A 251 22.23 -7.67 22.25
C SER A 251 21.25 -8.85 22.37
N ASP A 252 20.12 -8.82 21.65
CA ASP A 252 19.17 -9.93 21.60
C ASP A 252 19.62 -10.97 20.58
N SER A 253 19.96 -12.17 21.04
CA SER A 253 20.38 -13.29 20.17
C SER A 253 19.37 -13.69 19.09
N GLN A 254 18.10 -13.29 19.21
CA GLN A 254 17.07 -13.55 18.22
C GLN A 254 16.97 -12.47 17.14
N CYS A 255 17.62 -11.33 17.35
CA CYS A 255 17.52 -10.16 16.49
C CYS A 255 18.90 -9.69 16.00
N MET A 256 18.90 -8.88 14.94
CA MET A 256 20.10 -8.21 14.43
C MET A 256 19.72 -6.91 13.73
N TRP A 257 20.54 -5.89 13.88
CA TRP A 257 20.27 -4.58 13.32
C TRP A 257 20.63 -4.53 11.83
N SER A 258 19.70 -4.07 11.00
CA SER A 258 19.92 -3.78 9.59
C SER A 258 20.14 -2.28 9.40
N GLU A 259 21.38 -1.87 9.15
CA GLU A 259 21.68 -0.48 8.81
C GLU A 259 21.01 -0.06 7.49
N ALA A 260 21.04 -0.94 6.49
CA ALA A 260 20.43 -0.69 5.19
C ALA A 260 18.91 -0.42 5.26
N MET A 261 18.21 -1.03 6.23
CA MET A 261 16.77 -0.84 6.42
C MET A 261 16.44 0.10 7.59
N GLY A 262 17.43 0.57 8.35
CA GLY A 262 17.22 1.34 9.58
C GLY A 262 16.35 0.64 10.63
N THR A 263 16.26 -0.69 10.62
CA THR A 263 15.34 -1.46 11.48
C THR A 263 15.99 -2.73 12.01
N CYS A 264 15.49 -3.20 13.16
CA CYS A 264 15.90 -4.47 13.75
C CYS A 264 15.20 -5.65 13.06
N GLN A 265 15.93 -6.66 12.62
CA GLN A 265 15.42 -7.83 11.87
C GLN A 265 15.65 -9.13 12.66
N PRO A 266 14.95 -10.23 12.35
CA PRO A 266 15.28 -11.55 12.90
C PRO A 266 16.73 -11.95 12.56
N SER A 267 17.44 -12.52 13.51
CA SER A 267 18.80 -13.05 13.29
C SER A 267 18.83 -14.14 12.20
N CYS A 268 19.91 -14.20 11.43
CA CYS A 268 20.03 -15.16 10.31
C CYS A 268 19.86 -16.61 10.80
N SER A 269 20.39 -16.94 11.97
CA SER A 269 20.27 -18.28 12.57
C SER A 269 18.84 -18.75 12.85
N ARG A 270 17.84 -17.86 12.72
CA ARG A 270 16.42 -18.17 12.93
C ARG A 270 15.62 -18.31 11.63
N MET A 271 16.23 -18.08 10.48
CA MET A 271 15.51 -18.16 9.20
C MET A 271 15.30 -19.62 8.79
N PRO A 272 14.05 -20.04 8.50
CA PRO A 272 13.76 -21.41 8.13
C PRO A 272 14.16 -21.66 6.66
N GLY A 273 15.28 -22.35 6.47
CA GLY A 273 15.70 -22.84 5.16
C GLY A 273 16.39 -21.81 4.27
N ALA A 274 16.95 -22.30 3.16
CA ALA A 274 17.75 -21.52 2.21
C ALA A 274 16.98 -20.37 1.56
N GLY A 275 15.69 -20.58 1.24
CA GLY A 275 14.85 -19.57 0.59
C GLY A 275 14.62 -18.34 1.46
N ALA A 276 14.19 -18.53 2.71
CA ALA A 276 14.00 -17.43 3.67
C ALA A 276 15.32 -16.70 3.96
N CYS A 277 16.42 -17.45 4.03
CA CYS A 277 17.75 -16.91 4.22
C CYS A 277 18.19 -16.01 3.06
N ALA A 278 17.98 -16.45 1.81
CA ALA A 278 18.35 -15.69 0.62
C ALA A 278 17.50 -14.44 0.42
N ALA A 279 16.22 -14.47 0.84
CA ALA A 279 15.33 -13.32 0.78
C ALA A 279 15.75 -12.18 1.73
N ASN A 280 16.48 -12.48 2.81
CA ASN A 280 16.98 -11.45 3.70
C ASN A 280 18.30 -10.85 3.19
N PRO A 281 18.39 -9.54 2.95
CA PRO A 281 19.58 -8.92 2.36
C PRO A 281 20.83 -9.04 3.23
N MET A 282 20.67 -9.30 4.53
CA MET A 282 21.78 -9.48 5.48
C MET A 282 22.23 -10.92 5.68
N CYS A 283 21.50 -11.90 5.15
CA CYS A 283 21.77 -13.31 5.40
C CYS A 283 22.17 -14.06 4.14
N ARG A 284 22.89 -15.16 4.32
CA ARG A 284 23.20 -16.13 3.27
C ARG A 284 23.21 -17.53 3.84
N TRP A 285 22.82 -18.47 2.99
CA TRP A 285 22.86 -19.88 3.35
C TRP A 285 24.30 -20.38 3.28
N SER A 286 24.80 -20.94 4.39
CA SER A 286 26.14 -21.51 4.45
C SER A 286 26.18 -22.89 3.78
N GLN A 287 27.38 -23.35 3.42
CA GLN A 287 27.58 -24.72 2.95
C GLN A 287 27.27 -25.78 4.03
N SER A 288 27.31 -25.40 5.31
CA SER A 288 26.96 -26.27 6.44
C SER A 288 25.45 -26.43 6.64
N GLY A 289 24.61 -25.81 5.80
CA GLY A 289 23.16 -25.88 5.91
C GLY A 289 22.56 -24.97 7.00
N GLU A 290 23.29 -23.94 7.43
CA GLU A 290 22.80 -22.93 8.37
C GLU A 290 22.59 -21.59 7.66
N CYS A 291 21.60 -20.82 8.08
CA CYS A 291 21.51 -19.43 7.66
C CYS A 291 22.41 -18.55 8.53
N ILE A 292 23.42 -17.95 7.91
CA ILE A 292 24.42 -17.11 8.57
C ILE A 292 24.37 -15.68 8.03
N ARG A 293 24.99 -14.74 8.74
CA ARG A 293 25.08 -13.35 8.29
C ARG A 293 26.02 -13.26 7.08
N LYS A 294 25.68 -12.47 6.06
CA LYS A 294 26.61 -12.17 4.96
C LYS A 294 27.85 -11.50 5.53
N CYS A 295 29.01 -11.83 4.97
CA CYS A 295 30.29 -11.38 5.48
C CYS A 295 30.36 -9.85 5.58
N ALA A 296 29.80 -9.13 4.60
CA ALA A 296 29.76 -7.66 4.57
C ALA A 296 29.15 -7.01 5.83
N TYR A 297 28.34 -7.74 6.60
CA TYR A 297 27.74 -7.24 7.84
C TYR A 297 28.39 -7.79 9.12
N VAL A 298 29.51 -8.50 9.00
CA VAL A 298 30.33 -8.93 10.14
C VAL A 298 31.33 -7.82 10.44
N LEU A 299 30.99 -6.97 11.41
CA LEU A 299 31.72 -5.72 11.71
C LEU A 299 32.94 -5.88 12.62
N SER A 300 33.36 -7.10 12.97
CA SER A 300 34.54 -7.30 13.81
C SER A 300 35.54 -8.23 13.16
N GLU A 301 36.79 -7.79 13.08
CA GLU A 301 37.94 -8.54 12.60
C GLU A 301 38.04 -9.91 13.28
N ASP A 302 37.94 -9.96 14.61
CA ASP A 302 38.01 -11.21 15.41
C ASP A 302 36.96 -12.27 15.05
N LYS A 303 35.86 -11.87 14.38
CA LYS A 303 34.80 -12.80 13.95
C LYS A 303 34.90 -13.16 12.47
N CYS A 304 35.62 -12.38 11.68
CA CYS A 304 35.76 -12.62 10.26
C CYS A 304 36.87 -13.64 9.99
N GLY A 305 36.52 -14.81 9.45
CA GLY A 305 37.50 -15.87 9.16
C GLY A 305 37.94 -16.69 10.37
N ALA A 306 37.20 -16.64 11.48
CA ALA A 306 37.47 -17.50 12.64
C ALA A 306 37.40 -18.98 12.22
N PRO A 307 38.52 -19.73 12.26
CA PRO A 307 38.67 -21.04 11.59
C PRO A 307 37.81 -22.17 12.17
N ALA A 308 37.18 -21.94 13.33
CA ALA A 308 36.23 -22.86 13.97
C ALA A 308 34.81 -22.27 14.12
N GLY A 309 34.52 -21.16 13.42
CA GLY A 309 33.30 -20.38 13.62
C GLY A 309 32.32 -20.42 12.45
N LYS A 310 31.13 -19.87 12.68
CA LYS A 310 30.04 -19.68 11.70
C LYS A 310 30.39 -18.82 10.47
N TYR A 311 31.64 -18.34 10.36
CA TYR A 311 32.12 -17.43 9.32
C TYR A 311 33.45 -17.87 8.71
N ALA A 312 33.73 -19.19 8.69
CA ALA A 312 34.94 -19.76 8.09
C ALA A 312 35.08 -19.48 6.58
N ASP A 313 34.00 -19.08 5.93
CA ASP A 313 33.89 -18.68 4.53
C ASP A 313 33.89 -17.15 4.35
N CYS A 314 34.28 -16.40 5.38
CA CYS A 314 34.54 -14.97 5.31
C CYS A 314 36.04 -14.68 5.53
N GLU A 315 36.54 -13.60 4.94
CA GLU A 315 37.92 -13.14 5.05
C GLU A 315 37.94 -11.62 5.29
N TRP A 316 38.70 -11.19 6.30
CA TRP A 316 38.88 -9.77 6.62
C TRP A 316 39.90 -9.16 5.66
N ASP A 317 39.59 -7.99 5.11
CA ASP A 317 40.49 -7.32 4.15
C ASP A 317 41.22 -6.09 4.68
N GLY A 318 41.18 -5.90 5.99
CA GLY A 318 41.67 -4.71 6.67
C GLY A 318 40.61 -3.61 6.83
N THR A 319 39.50 -3.67 6.09
CA THR A 319 38.43 -2.66 6.17
C THR A 319 37.05 -3.24 6.41
N GLN A 320 36.74 -4.37 5.78
CA GLN A 320 35.45 -5.04 5.87
C GLN A 320 35.63 -6.55 5.77
N CYS A 321 34.65 -7.27 6.30
CA CYS A 321 34.60 -8.71 6.17
C CYS A 321 33.94 -9.07 4.85
N ASN A 322 34.63 -9.80 3.97
CA ASN A 322 34.09 -10.20 2.66
C ASN A 322 33.94 -11.72 2.60
N THR A 323 33.22 -12.22 1.60
CA THR A 323 33.24 -13.65 1.31
C THR A 323 34.66 -14.06 0.92
N ALA A 324 35.21 -15.09 1.57
CA ALA A 324 36.52 -15.61 1.22
C ALA A 324 36.44 -16.19 -0.20
N CYS A 325 37.38 -15.81 -1.09
CA CYS A 325 37.33 -16.30 -2.47
C CYS A 325 37.42 -17.83 -2.53
N SER A 326 38.14 -18.46 -1.61
CA SER A 326 38.23 -19.92 -1.50
C SER A 326 36.89 -20.62 -1.22
N ALA A 327 35.90 -19.91 -0.68
CA ALA A 327 34.56 -20.45 -0.43
C ALA A 327 33.65 -20.41 -1.67
N ILE A 328 34.07 -19.73 -2.74
CA ILE A 328 33.32 -19.59 -3.98
C ILE A 328 33.73 -20.72 -4.93
N THR A 329 32.79 -21.62 -5.23
CA THR A 329 33.08 -22.84 -6.00
C THR A 329 32.72 -22.73 -7.48
N THR A 330 32.03 -21.68 -7.91
CA THR A 330 31.62 -21.50 -9.31
C THR A 330 32.32 -20.31 -9.95
N GLU A 331 32.68 -20.45 -11.22
CA GLU A 331 33.33 -19.39 -11.99
C GLU A 331 32.48 -18.12 -12.06
N ALA A 332 31.18 -18.25 -12.33
CA ALA A 332 30.27 -17.11 -12.43
C ALA A 332 30.17 -16.31 -11.11
N ALA A 333 30.05 -16.99 -9.96
CA ALA A 333 30.03 -16.30 -8.66
C ALA A 333 31.39 -15.67 -8.33
N CYS A 334 32.48 -16.31 -8.75
CA CYS A 334 33.83 -15.79 -8.54
C CYS A 334 34.09 -14.51 -9.34
N GLN A 335 33.61 -14.45 -10.59
CA GLN A 335 33.72 -13.27 -11.45
C GLN A 335 32.83 -12.11 -10.98
N ALA A 336 31.70 -12.40 -10.34
CA ALA A 336 30.83 -11.38 -9.77
C ALA A 336 31.44 -10.64 -8.57
N GLU A 337 32.38 -11.28 -7.86
CA GLU A 337 33.08 -10.67 -6.72
C GLU A 337 34.30 -9.89 -7.20
N ALA A 338 34.28 -8.56 -7.03
CA ALA A 338 35.32 -7.65 -7.53
C ALA A 338 36.74 -7.97 -7.02
N ARG A 339 36.84 -8.67 -5.88
CA ARG A 339 38.09 -9.06 -5.24
C ARG A 339 38.59 -10.45 -5.60
N CYS A 340 37.78 -11.24 -6.30
CA CYS A 340 38.08 -12.63 -6.61
C CYS A 340 38.32 -12.85 -8.12
N GLN A 341 39.04 -13.92 -8.44
CA GLN A 341 39.34 -14.36 -9.80
C GLN A 341 39.27 -15.88 -9.88
N TYR A 342 38.65 -16.40 -10.95
CA TYR A 342 38.65 -17.83 -11.19
C TYR A 342 39.90 -18.22 -11.97
N SER A 343 40.70 -19.13 -11.42
CA SER A 343 41.94 -19.59 -12.03
C SER A 343 42.29 -21.00 -11.56
N GLN A 344 42.64 -21.90 -12.49
CA GLN A 344 42.99 -23.30 -12.20
C GLN A 344 41.91 -24.00 -11.36
N ASP A 345 40.66 -23.93 -11.81
CA ASP A 345 39.49 -24.60 -11.21
C ASP A 345 39.17 -24.20 -9.76
N SER A 346 39.67 -23.04 -9.32
CA SER A 346 39.36 -22.49 -7.99
C SER A 346 39.22 -20.97 -8.05
N CYS A 347 38.39 -20.44 -7.15
CA CYS A 347 38.28 -19.01 -6.96
C CYS A 347 39.35 -18.54 -5.98
N LYS A 348 40.22 -17.63 -6.43
CA LYS A 348 41.35 -17.07 -5.67
C LYS A 348 41.19 -15.56 -5.52
N LEU A 349 41.84 -14.97 -4.54
CA LEU A 349 41.88 -13.52 -4.37
C LEU A 349 42.71 -12.89 -5.53
N ARG A 350 42.23 -11.77 -6.09
CA ARG A 350 42.96 -11.03 -7.14
C ARG A 350 44.28 -10.51 -6.61
N CYS A 351 45.29 -10.42 -7.49
CA CYS A 351 46.64 -9.98 -7.12
C CYS A 351 46.65 -8.64 -6.37
N SER A 352 45.79 -7.69 -6.78
CA SER A 352 45.70 -6.34 -6.19
C SER A 352 45.21 -6.33 -4.75
N PHE A 353 44.47 -7.37 -4.34
CA PHE A 353 43.95 -7.53 -2.98
C PHE A 353 44.81 -8.48 -2.16
N ARG A 354 45.53 -9.41 -2.79
CA ARG A 354 46.43 -10.36 -2.11
C ARG A 354 47.77 -9.74 -1.74
N HIS A 355 48.29 -8.83 -2.57
CA HIS A 355 49.63 -8.26 -2.42
C HIS A 355 49.59 -6.73 -2.47
N HIS A 356 49.81 -6.09 -1.32
CA HIS A 356 49.77 -4.64 -1.18
C HIS A 356 51.13 -3.95 -1.35
N SER A 357 52.22 -4.71 -1.50
CA SER A 357 53.57 -4.16 -1.70
C SER A 357 54.24 -4.78 -2.93
N GLU A 358 55.18 -4.03 -3.51
CA GLU A 358 56.03 -4.47 -4.61
C GLU A 358 56.76 -5.77 -4.28
N ASN A 359 57.32 -5.88 -3.07
CA ASN A 359 58.03 -7.07 -2.60
C ASN A 359 57.11 -8.29 -2.52
N THR A 360 55.92 -8.14 -1.93
CA THR A 360 54.94 -9.24 -1.85
C THR A 360 54.41 -9.65 -3.21
N CYS A 361 54.32 -8.70 -4.16
CA CYS A 361 53.86 -8.96 -5.52
C CYS A 361 54.91 -9.67 -6.37
N ALA A 362 56.18 -9.26 -6.26
CA ALA A 362 57.30 -9.89 -7.00
C ALA A 362 57.49 -11.36 -6.62
N GLN A 363 57.29 -11.69 -5.34
CA GLN A 363 57.32 -13.06 -4.82
C GLN A 363 56.15 -13.93 -5.33
N ALA A 364 55.05 -13.29 -5.77
CA ALA A 364 53.84 -13.95 -6.27
C ALA A 364 53.81 -14.08 -7.81
N SER A 365 54.95 -13.94 -8.48
CA SER A 365 55.06 -14.13 -9.94
C SER A 365 54.63 -15.54 -10.37
N ALA A 366 54.80 -16.55 -9.52
CA ALA A 366 54.30 -17.92 -9.73
C ALA A 366 52.76 -18.03 -9.71
N ASP A 367 52.07 -17.10 -9.05
CA ASP A 367 50.60 -17.01 -9.00
C ASP A 367 50.02 -16.16 -10.14
N GLY A 368 50.86 -15.73 -11.11
CA GLY A 368 50.45 -14.90 -12.23
C GLY A 368 50.25 -13.42 -11.88
N CYS A 369 50.94 -12.93 -10.85
CA CYS A 369 50.92 -11.54 -10.41
C CYS A 369 52.18 -10.78 -10.84
N THR A 370 52.04 -9.52 -11.26
CA THR A 370 53.17 -8.59 -11.48
C THR A 370 52.88 -7.22 -10.89
N TRP A 371 53.91 -6.51 -10.46
CA TRP A 371 53.76 -5.17 -9.92
C TRP A 371 53.58 -4.16 -11.05
N SER A 372 52.49 -3.38 -11.02
CA SER A 372 52.32 -2.23 -11.91
C SER A 372 52.84 -0.98 -11.21
N ALA A 373 54.05 -0.54 -11.56
CA ALA A 373 54.63 0.69 -11.02
C ALA A 373 53.74 1.92 -11.28
N ALA A 374 53.06 1.96 -12.44
CA ALA A 374 52.15 3.05 -12.82
C ALA A 374 50.89 3.11 -11.94
N ALA A 375 50.30 1.95 -11.62
CA ALA A 375 49.10 1.88 -10.78
C ALA A 375 49.41 1.74 -9.28
N LYS A 376 50.70 1.60 -8.91
CA LYS A 376 51.18 1.28 -7.56
C LYS A 376 50.39 0.13 -6.90
N THR A 377 50.06 -0.88 -7.69
CA THR A 377 49.28 -2.04 -7.25
C THR A 377 49.75 -3.29 -7.97
N CYS A 378 49.53 -4.44 -7.34
CA CYS A 378 49.81 -5.73 -7.92
C CYS A 378 48.70 -6.10 -8.91
N VAL A 379 49.06 -6.45 -10.14
CA VAL A 379 48.10 -6.75 -11.21
C VAL A 379 48.32 -8.13 -11.79
N ASN A 380 47.27 -8.75 -12.29
CA ASN A 380 47.36 -10.03 -12.99
C ASN A 380 48.11 -9.89 -14.33
N THR A 381 49.08 -10.76 -14.57
CA THR A 381 49.71 -10.93 -15.88
C THR A 381 48.97 -11.94 -16.73
N CYS A 382 48.70 -11.57 -17.98
CA CYS A 382 48.21 -12.51 -19.01
C CYS A 382 49.35 -13.11 -19.83
N ASN A 383 50.59 -13.16 -19.31
CA ASN A 383 51.70 -13.81 -19.99
C ASN A 383 51.65 -15.34 -19.78
N LEU A 384 50.51 -15.92 -20.16
CA LEU A 384 50.12 -17.31 -19.90
C LEU A 384 50.27 -18.13 -21.19
N THR A 385 50.42 -19.45 -21.05
CA THR A 385 50.29 -20.37 -22.19
C THR A 385 48.88 -20.28 -22.78
N ALA A 386 48.68 -20.68 -24.04
CA ALA A 386 47.36 -20.59 -24.68
C ALA A 386 46.24 -21.28 -23.86
N THR A 387 46.50 -22.47 -23.32
CA THR A 387 45.54 -23.19 -22.47
C THR A 387 45.27 -22.47 -21.14
N ALA A 388 46.32 -21.93 -20.50
CA ALA A 388 46.17 -21.16 -19.26
C ALA A 388 45.50 -19.79 -19.47
N CYS A 389 45.63 -19.22 -20.67
CA CYS A 389 44.92 -18.02 -21.07
C CYS A 389 43.41 -18.27 -21.18
N LEU A 390 43.02 -19.39 -21.80
CA LEU A 390 41.61 -19.78 -21.95
C LEU A 390 40.94 -20.13 -20.61
N SER A 391 41.71 -20.62 -19.63
CA SER A 391 41.19 -20.92 -18.30
C SER A 391 41.30 -19.75 -17.32
N ASN A 392 41.77 -18.58 -17.77
CA ASN A 392 41.87 -17.38 -16.94
C ASN A 392 40.83 -16.34 -17.39
N SER A 393 39.82 -16.12 -16.55
CA SER A 393 38.73 -15.17 -16.77
C SER A 393 39.16 -13.71 -17.04
N LEU A 394 40.40 -13.33 -16.69
CA LEU A 394 40.91 -11.96 -16.87
C LEU A 394 41.72 -11.80 -18.17
N CYS A 395 41.90 -12.89 -18.92
CA CYS A 395 42.73 -12.94 -20.11
C CYS A 395 41.93 -13.48 -21.30
N LYS A 396 42.29 -13.04 -22.51
CA LYS A 396 41.68 -13.48 -23.75
C LYS A 396 42.76 -13.76 -24.78
N LEU A 397 42.62 -14.87 -25.49
CA LEU A 397 43.40 -15.12 -26.70
C LEU A 397 42.90 -14.22 -27.82
N THR A 398 43.73 -13.27 -28.23
CA THR A 398 43.46 -12.39 -29.36
C THR A 398 44.30 -12.85 -30.56
N PRO A 399 43.70 -13.07 -31.74
CA PRO A 399 44.47 -13.31 -32.95
C PRO A 399 45.37 -12.09 -33.23
N ALA A 400 46.67 -12.32 -33.40
CA ALA A 400 47.63 -11.25 -33.65
C ALA A 400 48.66 -11.73 -34.67
N ALA A 401 48.84 -10.97 -35.75
CA ALA A 401 49.92 -11.22 -36.70
C ALA A 401 51.27 -11.04 -35.97
N GLY A 402 51.97 -12.15 -35.71
CA GLY A 402 53.20 -12.16 -34.91
C GLY A 402 52.99 -12.46 -33.41
N GLY A 403 51.83 -12.97 -33.02
CA GLY A 403 51.59 -13.44 -31.65
C GLY A 403 52.57 -14.53 -31.23
N THR A 404 52.98 -14.52 -29.95
CA THR A 404 53.96 -15.47 -29.39
C THR A 404 53.37 -16.82 -29.01
N LEU A 405 52.04 -16.97 -29.03
CA LEU A 405 51.34 -18.20 -28.68
C LEU A 405 50.81 -18.91 -29.93
N ASN A 406 51.16 -20.19 -30.09
CA ASN A 406 50.60 -21.04 -31.14
C ASN A 406 49.43 -21.87 -30.57
N TYR A 407 48.23 -21.70 -31.12
CA TYR A 407 47.04 -22.46 -30.72
C TYR A 407 46.19 -22.79 -31.94
N GLN A 408 45.81 -24.07 -32.12
CA GLN A 408 45.01 -24.55 -33.25
C GLN A 408 45.49 -24.06 -34.65
N GLY A 409 46.80 -23.95 -34.86
CA GLY A 409 47.39 -23.55 -36.15
C GLY A 409 47.41 -22.04 -36.44
N GLY A 410 46.96 -21.19 -35.50
CA GLY A 410 47.09 -19.73 -35.58
C GLY A 410 48.07 -19.15 -34.56
N THR A 411 48.52 -17.91 -34.79
CA THR A 411 49.31 -17.11 -33.82
C THR A 411 48.42 -16.15 -33.05
N TYR A 412 48.58 -16.14 -31.72
CA TYR A 412 47.75 -15.39 -30.79
C TYR A 412 48.62 -14.65 -29.75
N THR A 413 48.06 -13.60 -29.17
CA THR A 413 48.52 -12.97 -27.94
C THR A 413 47.51 -13.25 -26.83
N CYS A 414 47.99 -13.48 -25.60
CA CYS A 414 47.12 -13.56 -24.44
C CYS A 414 47.04 -12.15 -23.82
N ASP A 415 46.00 -11.42 -24.19
CA ASP A 415 45.80 -10.04 -23.77
C ASP A 415 44.86 -9.98 -22.56
N ARG A 416 44.96 -8.91 -21.78
CA ARG A 416 44.00 -8.62 -20.70
C ARG A 416 42.65 -8.26 -21.31
N THR A 417 41.55 -8.71 -20.71
CA THR A 417 40.22 -8.21 -21.11
C THR A 417 40.12 -6.71 -20.86
N CYS A 418 39.27 -6.00 -21.62
CA CYS A 418 39.07 -4.55 -21.48
C CYS A 418 38.79 -4.13 -20.03
N GLU A 419 38.06 -4.96 -19.30
CA GLU A 419 37.61 -4.75 -17.91
C GLU A 419 38.78 -4.69 -16.93
N VAL A 420 39.88 -5.35 -17.29
CA VAL A 420 41.08 -5.50 -16.47
C VAL A 420 42.21 -4.61 -16.98
N ALA A 421 42.25 -4.36 -18.29
CA ALA A 421 43.21 -3.48 -18.93
C ALA A 421 42.96 -2.00 -18.58
N HIS A 422 41.70 -1.60 -18.41
CA HIS A 422 41.33 -0.19 -18.24
C HIS A 422 40.31 0.01 -17.12
N VAL A 423 40.79 0.40 -15.95
CA VAL A 423 39.96 0.68 -14.76
C VAL A 423 39.43 2.11 -14.71
N THR A 424 39.86 2.98 -15.63
CA THR A 424 39.38 4.37 -15.74
C THR A 424 38.74 4.60 -17.10
N LYS A 425 37.73 5.48 -17.12
CA LYS A 425 37.08 5.93 -18.35
C LYS A 425 38.10 6.44 -19.39
N ALA A 426 39.03 7.29 -18.96
CA ALA A 426 40.09 7.81 -19.84
C ALA A 426 40.96 6.71 -20.45
N GLY A 427 41.30 5.68 -19.67
CA GLY A 427 42.03 4.51 -20.18
C GLY A 427 41.21 3.70 -21.17
N CYS A 428 39.92 3.55 -20.92
CA CYS A 428 39.00 2.80 -21.78
C CYS A 428 38.78 3.48 -23.14
N ASP A 429 38.51 4.79 -23.10
CA ASP A 429 38.23 5.60 -24.29
C ASP A 429 39.47 5.75 -25.19
N ALA A 430 40.67 5.66 -24.61
CA ALA A 430 41.94 5.72 -25.36
C ALA A 430 42.21 4.49 -26.26
N THR A 431 41.43 3.42 -26.15
CA THR A 431 41.69 2.14 -26.84
C THR A 431 41.32 2.10 -28.33
N GLN A 432 41.02 3.26 -28.94
CA GLN A 432 40.70 3.41 -30.37
C GLN A 432 39.64 2.39 -30.86
N GLY A 433 38.57 2.21 -30.08
CA GLY A 433 37.46 1.35 -30.46
C GLY A 433 37.65 -0.14 -30.16
N LYS A 434 38.69 -0.54 -29.41
CA LYS A 434 38.78 -1.91 -28.88
C LYS A 434 37.88 -2.11 -27.66
N CYS A 435 37.78 -1.11 -26.81
CA CYS A 435 36.95 -1.11 -25.61
C CYS A 435 35.99 0.09 -25.58
N ALA A 436 34.92 -0.02 -24.80
CA ALA A 436 33.92 1.03 -24.57
C ALA A 436 33.56 1.07 -23.08
N TRP A 437 33.47 2.28 -22.52
CA TRP A 437 33.16 2.48 -21.10
C TRP A 437 31.66 2.28 -20.83
N ASP A 438 31.33 1.36 -19.92
CA ASP A 438 29.96 1.10 -19.45
C ASP A 438 29.70 1.93 -18.19
N ALA A 439 29.06 3.08 -18.36
CA ALA A 439 28.84 4.04 -17.28
C ALA A 439 28.00 3.49 -16.11
N PRO A 440 26.87 2.78 -16.32
CA PRO A 440 26.11 2.15 -15.24
C PRO A 440 26.91 1.21 -14.35
N SER A 441 27.80 0.39 -14.93
CA SER A 441 28.60 -0.56 -14.16
C SER A 441 29.97 -0.01 -13.74
N SER A 442 30.37 1.17 -14.24
CA SER A 442 31.71 1.74 -14.09
C SER A 442 32.83 0.77 -14.50
N THR A 443 32.60 -0.01 -15.56
CA THR A 443 33.58 -0.96 -16.09
C THR A 443 33.86 -0.71 -17.57
N CYS A 444 35.07 -1.00 -18.03
CA CYS A 444 35.44 -0.91 -19.44
C CYS A 444 35.17 -2.24 -20.14
N ARG A 445 34.33 -2.32 -21.17
CA ARG A 445 33.98 -3.59 -21.85
C ARG A 445 34.48 -3.61 -23.30
N GLU A 446 34.45 -4.75 -23.98
CA GLU A 446 34.76 -4.81 -25.41
C GLU A 446 33.74 -4.02 -26.25
N ASN A 447 34.22 -3.31 -27.27
CA ASN A 447 33.35 -2.55 -28.16
C ASN A 447 32.59 -3.48 -29.12
N CYS A 448 31.26 -3.31 -29.21
CA CYS A 448 30.36 -4.13 -30.01
C CYS A 448 30.73 -4.19 -31.50
N THR A 449 31.36 -3.14 -32.04
CA THR A 449 31.69 -3.04 -33.48
C THR A 449 32.70 -4.08 -33.96
N ARG A 450 33.43 -4.75 -33.06
CA ARG A 450 34.38 -5.83 -33.42
C ARG A 450 33.74 -7.22 -33.47
N THR A 451 32.49 -7.34 -33.05
CA THR A 451 31.81 -8.62 -32.98
C THR A 451 31.22 -8.97 -34.36
N ALA A 452 31.96 -9.75 -35.14
CA ALA A 452 31.63 -10.04 -36.54
C ALA A 452 30.47 -11.03 -36.73
N THR A 453 29.98 -11.67 -35.66
CA THR A 453 28.91 -12.67 -35.76
C THR A 453 27.71 -12.28 -34.91
N LYS A 454 26.51 -12.60 -35.43
CA LYS A 454 25.25 -12.43 -34.72
C LYS A 454 25.26 -13.11 -33.34
N ALA A 455 25.75 -14.35 -33.26
CA ALA A 455 25.79 -15.12 -32.01
C ALA A 455 26.66 -14.47 -30.93
N SER A 456 27.86 -13.99 -31.29
CA SER A 456 28.72 -13.30 -30.33
C SER A 456 28.16 -11.93 -29.94
N CYS A 457 27.41 -11.27 -30.84
CA CYS A 457 26.75 -10.00 -30.55
C CYS A 457 25.61 -10.17 -29.55
N GLU A 458 24.76 -11.18 -29.75
CA GLU A 458 23.61 -11.48 -28.91
C GLU A 458 24.01 -12.02 -27.52
N ASN A 459 25.21 -12.60 -27.39
CA ASN A 459 25.77 -13.03 -26.10
C ASN A 459 26.33 -11.88 -25.26
N SER A 460 26.56 -10.70 -25.84
CA SER A 460 27.05 -9.55 -25.08
C SER A 460 25.87 -8.75 -24.50
N PRO A 461 25.82 -8.52 -23.17
CA PRO A 461 24.71 -7.80 -22.54
C PRO A 461 24.58 -6.35 -23.02
N THR A 462 25.67 -5.77 -23.53
CA THR A 462 25.76 -4.36 -23.99
C THR A 462 25.60 -4.18 -25.50
N CYS A 463 25.50 -5.28 -26.26
CA CYS A 463 25.40 -5.22 -27.72
C CYS A 463 24.02 -5.70 -28.23
N GLN A 464 23.61 -5.17 -29.39
CA GLN A 464 22.49 -5.65 -30.18
C GLN A 464 22.92 -5.82 -31.63
N TRP A 465 22.45 -6.88 -32.26
CA TRP A 465 22.64 -7.09 -33.68
C TRP A 465 21.70 -6.19 -34.49
N ASN A 466 22.25 -5.31 -35.32
CA ASN A 466 21.45 -4.55 -36.28
C ASN A 466 21.24 -5.40 -37.54
N ALA A 467 20.01 -5.89 -37.74
CA ALA A 467 19.69 -6.72 -38.89
C ALA A 467 19.77 -5.95 -40.23
N GLN A 468 19.48 -4.64 -40.24
CA GLN A 468 19.50 -3.81 -41.45
C GLN A 468 20.93 -3.48 -41.89
N GLY A 469 21.85 -3.28 -40.93
CA GLY A 469 23.26 -3.01 -41.21
C GLY A 469 24.18 -4.23 -41.22
N GLN A 470 23.70 -5.40 -40.78
CA GLN A 470 24.53 -6.59 -40.48
C GLN A 470 25.76 -6.27 -39.61
N VAL A 471 25.58 -5.35 -38.66
CA VAL A 471 26.64 -4.92 -37.74
C VAL A 471 26.19 -5.11 -36.31
N CYS A 472 27.11 -5.57 -35.46
CA CYS A 472 26.91 -5.55 -34.03
C CYS A 472 27.14 -4.13 -33.50
N GLN A 473 26.14 -3.57 -32.82
CA GLN A 473 26.17 -2.20 -32.32
C GLN A 473 25.78 -2.18 -30.84
N THR A 474 26.13 -1.13 -30.11
CA THR A 474 25.76 -0.97 -28.70
C THR A 474 24.23 -0.93 -28.55
N ARG A 475 23.65 -1.53 -27.50
CA ARG A 475 22.20 -1.42 -27.24
C ARG A 475 21.84 0.03 -26.95
N CYS A 476 20.64 0.47 -27.33
CA CYS A 476 20.22 1.86 -27.13
C CYS A 476 20.38 2.30 -25.67
N VAL A 477 20.07 1.44 -24.69
CA VAL A 477 20.24 1.75 -23.25
C VAL A 477 21.66 2.11 -22.82
N PHE A 478 22.68 1.76 -23.61
CA PHE A 478 24.08 2.10 -23.38
C PHE A 478 24.63 3.09 -24.42
N ALA A 479 23.78 3.64 -25.29
CA ALA A 479 24.19 4.66 -26.25
C ALA A 479 24.46 5.98 -25.51
N GLN A 480 25.65 6.55 -25.72
CA GLN A 480 26.06 7.80 -25.08
C GLN A 480 25.31 9.02 -25.64
N ASP A 481 24.83 8.93 -26.89
CA ASP A 481 24.01 9.94 -27.55
C ASP A 481 22.84 9.26 -28.27
N CYS A 482 21.64 9.40 -27.71
CA CYS A 482 20.42 8.89 -28.32
C CYS A 482 20.09 9.60 -29.63
N ALA A 483 20.32 10.91 -29.69
CA ALA A 483 19.87 11.74 -30.79
C ALA A 483 20.67 11.48 -32.07
N ALA A 484 21.92 11.03 -31.92
CA ALA A 484 22.77 10.62 -33.04
C ALA A 484 22.33 9.30 -33.70
N ARG A 485 21.44 8.52 -33.07
CA ARG A 485 21.02 7.20 -33.54
C ARG A 485 19.56 7.16 -33.92
N THR A 486 19.28 6.99 -35.21
CA THR A 486 17.91 6.90 -35.75
C THR A 486 17.15 5.66 -35.29
N ASP A 487 17.84 4.63 -34.77
CA ASP A 487 17.23 3.43 -34.20
C ASP A 487 16.95 3.52 -32.70
N CYS A 488 17.32 4.63 -32.05
CA CYS A 488 17.09 4.89 -30.64
C CYS A 488 16.19 6.12 -30.43
N GLN A 489 15.46 6.13 -29.32
CA GLN A 489 14.71 7.29 -28.86
C GLN A 489 14.92 7.49 -27.35
N VAL A 490 14.88 8.73 -26.88
CA VAL A 490 14.92 9.02 -25.45
C VAL A 490 13.54 8.72 -24.87
N ASN A 491 13.47 7.82 -23.90
CA ASN A 491 12.30 7.71 -23.05
C ASN A 491 12.24 8.99 -22.19
N VAL A 492 11.24 9.83 -22.46
CA VAL A 492 11.15 11.15 -21.83
C VAL A 492 10.89 11.10 -20.31
N ASP A 493 10.37 9.97 -19.81
CA ASP A 493 10.10 9.77 -18.38
C ASP A 493 11.39 9.37 -17.63
N THR A 494 12.18 8.46 -18.19
CA THR A 494 13.38 7.93 -17.53
C THR A 494 14.67 8.63 -17.95
N GLN A 495 14.62 9.46 -19.00
CA GLN A 495 15.80 10.00 -19.70
C GLN A 495 16.76 8.91 -20.20
N GLN A 496 16.29 7.65 -20.31
CA GLN A 496 17.08 6.54 -20.82
C GLN A 496 16.82 6.34 -22.31
N CYS A 497 17.84 5.89 -23.03
CA CYS A 497 17.72 5.54 -24.43
C CYS A 497 17.06 4.18 -24.62
N THR A 498 15.95 4.13 -25.34
CA THR A 498 15.28 2.90 -25.75
C THR A 498 15.34 2.73 -27.26
N VAL A 499 15.02 1.53 -27.76
CA VAL A 499 14.90 1.30 -29.21
C VAL A 499 13.66 2.04 -29.70
N ALA A 500 13.79 2.83 -30.75
CA ALA A 500 12.65 3.52 -31.35
C ALA A 500 11.68 2.49 -31.97
N CYS A 501 10.37 2.65 -31.76
CA CYS A 501 9.40 1.75 -32.39
C CYS A 501 9.51 1.78 -33.93
N SER A 502 9.86 2.92 -34.51
CA SER A 502 10.12 3.07 -35.95
C SER A 502 11.28 2.21 -36.47
N ALA A 503 12.20 1.76 -35.61
CA ALA A 503 13.29 0.86 -35.98
C ALA A 503 12.83 -0.60 -36.18
N ARG A 504 11.61 -0.94 -35.75
CA ARG A 504 11.05 -2.29 -35.86
C ARG A 504 10.39 -2.46 -37.23
N GLY A 505 11.15 -2.99 -38.18
CA GLY A 505 10.75 -3.07 -39.59
C GLY A 505 9.65 -4.07 -39.94
N THR A 506 9.10 -4.83 -38.98
CA THR A 506 8.04 -5.81 -39.26
C THR A 506 6.97 -5.83 -38.16
N ALA A 507 5.74 -6.19 -38.53
CA ALA A 507 4.63 -6.35 -37.58
C ALA A 507 4.99 -7.29 -36.41
N ALA A 508 5.66 -8.41 -36.68
CA ALA A 508 6.07 -9.37 -35.66
C ALA A 508 7.11 -8.83 -34.68
N THR A 509 8.09 -8.05 -35.16
CA THR A 509 9.07 -7.40 -34.27
C THR A 509 8.45 -6.24 -33.50
N CYS A 510 7.42 -5.61 -34.04
CA CYS A 510 6.69 -4.54 -33.38
C CYS A 510 5.84 -5.04 -32.19
N THR A 511 5.03 -6.07 -32.41
CA THR A 511 4.08 -6.58 -31.40
C THR A 511 4.73 -7.33 -30.24
N THR A 512 6.00 -7.69 -30.36
CA THR A 512 6.78 -8.31 -29.28
C THR A 512 7.34 -7.28 -28.29
N ASP A 513 7.37 -5.98 -28.64
CA ASP A 513 7.72 -4.92 -27.68
C ASP A 513 6.46 -4.47 -26.93
N PRO A 514 6.44 -4.55 -25.59
CA PRO A 514 5.29 -4.07 -24.83
C PRO A 514 5.00 -2.58 -25.03
N ASN A 515 5.97 -1.78 -25.51
CA ASN A 515 5.83 -0.35 -25.74
C ASN A 515 5.44 0.01 -27.18
N CYS A 516 5.36 -0.95 -28.11
CA CYS A 516 5.07 -0.66 -29.52
C CYS A 516 3.82 -1.38 -30.03
N GLU A 517 3.16 -0.77 -31.01
CA GLU A 517 2.02 -1.32 -31.74
C GLU A 517 2.20 -1.12 -33.24
N TRP A 518 1.67 -2.06 -34.02
CA TRP A 518 1.68 -1.99 -35.47
C TRP A 518 0.42 -1.29 -35.96
N ALA A 519 0.55 -0.10 -36.56
CA ALA A 519 -0.58 0.65 -37.06
C ALA A 519 -0.24 1.40 -38.35
N GLY A 520 -1.07 1.23 -39.39
CA GLY A 520 -0.86 1.91 -40.67
C GLY A 520 0.49 1.58 -41.33
N GLU A 521 0.86 0.30 -41.35
CA GLU A 521 2.11 -0.24 -41.94
C GLU A 521 3.42 0.20 -41.28
N THR A 522 3.35 0.96 -40.20
CA THR A 522 4.52 1.37 -39.43
C THR A 522 4.41 0.88 -37.99
N CYS A 523 5.56 0.58 -37.39
CA CYS A 523 5.65 0.31 -35.97
C CYS A 523 5.79 1.63 -35.21
N GLN A 524 4.92 1.83 -34.24
CA GLN A 524 4.83 3.08 -33.49
C GLN A 524 4.62 2.80 -32.01
N GLN A 525 4.78 3.84 -31.18
CA GLN A 525 4.64 3.69 -29.74
C GLN A 525 3.18 3.53 -29.32
N ARG A 526 2.94 2.59 -28.41
CA ARG A 526 1.64 2.40 -27.76
C ARG A 526 1.34 3.57 -26.83
N CYS A 527 0.14 4.12 -26.93
CA CYS A 527 -0.27 5.19 -26.02
C CYS A 527 -0.27 4.68 -24.57
N ASP A 528 -0.82 3.50 -24.29
CA ASP A 528 -0.91 2.97 -22.92
C ASP A 528 0.43 2.60 -22.26
N ALA A 529 1.54 2.67 -23.01
CA ALA A 529 2.89 2.51 -22.47
C ALA A 529 3.46 3.80 -21.84
N ALA A 530 2.89 4.97 -22.14
CA ALA A 530 3.31 6.23 -21.54
C ALA A 530 2.80 6.35 -20.10
N GLN A 531 3.71 6.60 -19.15
CA GLN A 531 3.39 6.68 -17.71
C GLN A 531 3.19 8.12 -17.22
N SER A 532 3.44 9.12 -18.06
CA SER A 532 3.22 10.52 -17.74
C SER A 532 2.48 11.26 -18.85
N ALA A 533 1.84 12.37 -18.48
CA ALA A 533 1.22 13.29 -19.44
C ALA A 533 2.22 13.82 -20.48
N LYS A 534 3.46 14.10 -20.05
CA LYS A 534 4.53 14.57 -20.93
C LYS A 534 4.94 13.52 -21.97
N ALA A 535 5.10 12.26 -21.55
CA ALA A 535 5.37 11.15 -22.47
C ALA A 535 4.23 10.89 -23.43
N CYS A 536 3.00 10.95 -22.94
CA CYS A 536 1.83 10.75 -23.75
C CYS A 536 1.69 11.81 -24.84
N ASN A 537 1.80 13.08 -24.46
CA ASN A 537 1.62 14.22 -25.36
C ASN A 537 2.82 14.43 -26.31
N ALA A 538 3.95 13.75 -26.08
CA ALA A 538 5.07 13.74 -27.03
C ALA A 538 4.75 12.97 -28.32
N HIS A 539 3.73 12.10 -28.32
CA HIS A 539 3.28 11.37 -29.49
C HIS A 539 2.00 11.97 -30.08
N SER A 540 2.04 12.34 -31.36
CA SER A 540 0.91 12.99 -32.06
C SER A 540 -0.37 12.16 -32.13
N ARG A 541 -0.31 10.84 -31.89
CA ARG A 541 -1.46 9.93 -31.88
C ARG A 541 -2.05 9.69 -30.49
N CYS A 542 -1.41 10.19 -29.44
CA CYS A 542 -1.76 9.90 -28.07
C CYS A 542 -2.29 11.14 -27.34
N ILE A 543 -3.06 10.92 -26.29
CA ILE A 543 -3.58 11.97 -25.42
C ILE A 543 -3.76 11.46 -23.99
N TRP A 544 -3.28 12.25 -23.03
CA TRP A 544 -3.35 11.89 -21.62
C TRP A 544 -4.76 12.08 -21.06
N ASP A 545 -5.26 11.08 -20.34
CA ASP A 545 -6.50 11.11 -19.57
C ASP A 545 -6.19 11.20 -18.08
N GLU A 546 -6.44 12.36 -17.48
CA GLU A 546 -6.23 12.55 -16.05
C GLU A 546 -7.25 11.77 -15.21
N SER A 547 -8.47 11.54 -15.72
CA SER A 547 -9.50 10.84 -14.95
C SER A 547 -9.15 9.38 -14.70
N THR A 548 -8.39 8.78 -15.62
CA THR A 548 -7.91 7.40 -15.52
C THR A 548 -6.41 7.30 -15.24
N ALA A 549 -5.70 8.44 -15.22
CA ALA A 549 -4.24 8.53 -15.18
C ALA A 549 -3.58 7.62 -16.23
N ARG A 550 -4.12 7.61 -17.46
CA ARG A 550 -3.66 6.76 -18.56
C ARG A 550 -3.55 7.54 -19.86
N CYS A 551 -2.62 7.11 -20.70
CA CYS A 551 -2.45 7.64 -22.03
C CYS A 551 -3.25 6.80 -23.05
N ASP A 552 -4.08 7.46 -23.85
CA ASP A 552 -4.98 6.81 -24.81
C ASP A 552 -4.77 7.32 -26.24
N VAL A 553 -5.26 6.55 -27.21
CA VAL A 553 -5.25 6.97 -28.62
C VAL A 553 -6.22 8.13 -28.83
N GLN A 554 -5.79 9.16 -29.56
CA GLN A 554 -6.62 10.30 -29.91
C GLN A 554 -7.91 9.88 -30.63
N CYS A 555 -9.00 10.58 -30.34
CA CYS A 555 -10.33 10.29 -30.89
C CYS A 555 -10.35 10.28 -32.42
N SER A 556 -9.55 11.14 -33.05
CA SER A 556 -9.47 11.31 -34.52
C SER A 556 -8.87 10.09 -35.21
N VAL A 557 -8.03 9.36 -34.48
CA VAL A 557 -7.40 8.12 -34.94
C VAL A 557 -8.29 6.93 -34.62
N LYS A 558 -9.02 6.96 -33.50
CA LYS A 558 -9.81 5.83 -32.99
C LYS A 558 -11.20 5.72 -33.64
N TYR A 559 -11.84 6.85 -33.96
CA TYR A 559 -13.22 6.89 -34.40
C TYR A 559 -13.37 7.67 -35.71
N ALA A 560 -13.79 6.97 -36.77
CA ALA A 560 -13.98 7.57 -38.09
C ALA A 560 -15.43 8.05 -38.37
N THR A 561 -16.40 7.69 -37.52
CA THR A 561 -17.83 8.01 -37.75
C THR A 561 -18.42 8.83 -36.61
N GLU A 562 -19.41 9.69 -36.93
CA GLU A 562 -20.12 10.52 -35.93
C GLU A 562 -20.74 9.67 -34.81
N ALA A 563 -21.36 8.54 -35.15
CA ALA A 563 -21.99 7.65 -34.18
C ALA A 563 -20.97 6.99 -33.23
N ALA A 564 -19.82 6.55 -33.75
CA ALA A 564 -18.77 5.96 -32.91
C ALA A 564 -18.11 7.04 -32.03
N CYS A 565 -17.95 8.26 -32.55
CA CYS A 565 -17.45 9.40 -31.81
C CYS A 565 -18.36 9.80 -30.65
N ALA A 566 -19.67 9.91 -30.92
CA ALA A 566 -20.67 10.32 -29.93
C ALA A 566 -20.90 9.29 -28.81
N SER A 567 -20.61 8.01 -29.06
CA SER A 567 -20.72 6.97 -28.02
C SER A 567 -19.51 6.92 -27.08
N ALA A 568 -18.39 7.56 -27.44
CA ALA A 568 -17.22 7.68 -26.59
C ALA A 568 -17.30 8.96 -25.74
N SER A 569 -17.42 8.81 -24.42
CA SER A 569 -17.55 9.93 -23.47
C SER A 569 -16.37 10.93 -23.47
N ARG A 570 -15.26 10.60 -24.13
CA ARG A 570 -14.05 11.41 -24.24
C ARG A 570 -13.92 12.14 -25.58
N CYS A 571 -14.85 11.92 -26.50
CA CYS A 571 -14.75 12.43 -27.85
C CYS A 571 -15.95 13.32 -28.20
N THR A 572 -15.75 14.24 -29.13
CA THR A 572 -16.79 15.12 -29.65
C THR A 572 -16.63 15.20 -31.15
N TYR A 573 -17.71 14.90 -31.88
CA TYR A 573 -17.66 14.94 -33.33
C TYR A 573 -17.70 16.39 -33.81
N ASN A 574 -16.66 16.80 -34.54
CA ASN A 574 -16.57 18.13 -35.11
C ASN A 574 -17.23 18.12 -36.49
N LYS A 575 -18.43 18.67 -36.56
CA LYS A 575 -19.22 18.73 -37.81
C LYS A 575 -18.58 19.60 -38.89
N VAL A 576 -17.67 20.50 -38.53
CA VAL A 576 -16.98 21.40 -39.47
C VAL A 576 -15.85 20.66 -40.19
N SER A 577 -15.02 19.92 -39.44
CA SER A 577 -13.91 19.14 -40.01
C SER A 577 -14.33 17.75 -40.49
N GLY A 578 -15.49 17.24 -40.05
CA GLY A 578 -15.90 15.86 -40.29
C GLY A 578 -15.10 14.83 -39.49
N THR A 579 -14.31 15.26 -38.50
CA THR A 579 -13.44 14.40 -37.68
C THR A 579 -13.96 14.24 -36.25
N CYS A 580 -13.58 13.14 -35.62
CA CYS A 580 -13.83 12.94 -34.19
C CYS A 580 -12.70 13.56 -33.37
N ASP A 581 -12.96 14.63 -32.63
CA ASP A 581 -11.94 15.28 -31.80
C ASP A 581 -12.06 14.83 -30.34
N THR A 582 -10.98 14.94 -29.57
CA THR A 582 -11.05 14.76 -28.11
C THR A 582 -11.78 15.94 -27.53
N ALA A 583 -12.75 15.68 -26.64
CA ALA A 583 -13.52 16.72 -25.98
C ALA A 583 -12.57 17.65 -25.22
N CYS A 584 -12.72 18.97 -25.41
CA CYS A 584 -11.76 19.95 -24.91
C CYS A 584 -11.62 19.92 -23.38
N ASP A 585 -12.70 19.63 -22.65
CA ASP A 585 -12.72 19.50 -21.19
C ASP A 585 -11.93 18.29 -20.67
N LYS A 586 -11.48 17.40 -21.56
CA LYS A 586 -10.61 16.26 -21.26
C LYS A 586 -9.14 16.51 -21.57
N ILE A 587 -8.80 17.67 -22.14
CA ILE A 587 -7.40 18.07 -22.40
C ILE A 587 -6.89 18.84 -21.18
N VAL A 588 -6.04 18.19 -20.41
CA VAL A 588 -5.47 18.78 -19.18
C VAL A 588 -4.16 19.47 -19.52
N ILE A 589 -4.06 20.75 -19.16
CA ILE A 589 -2.85 21.54 -19.33
C ILE A 589 -2.22 21.69 -17.95
N ALA A 590 -1.16 20.93 -17.68
CA ALA A 590 -0.42 21.08 -16.42
C ALA A 590 0.28 22.46 -16.39
N PRO A 591 0.50 23.06 -15.21
CA PRO A 591 1.23 24.33 -15.10
C PRO A 591 2.60 24.24 -15.78
N GLY A 592 2.82 25.07 -16.82
CA GLY A 592 4.07 25.09 -17.60
C GLY A 592 4.16 24.08 -18.75
N ASP A 593 3.12 23.29 -19.03
CA ASP A 593 3.08 22.37 -20.17
C ASP A 593 2.68 23.09 -21.47
N ALA A 594 3.67 23.71 -22.13
CA ALA A 594 3.47 24.40 -23.39
C ALA A 594 2.95 23.48 -24.51
N VAL A 595 3.22 22.17 -24.46
CA VAL A 595 2.79 21.20 -25.48
C VAL A 595 1.30 20.90 -25.33
N ALA A 596 0.83 20.71 -24.10
CA ALA A 596 -0.61 20.54 -23.84
C ALA A 596 -1.41 21.81 -24.15
N ALA A 597 -0.86 22.98 -23.82
CA ALA A 597 -1.47 24.27 -24.17
C ALA A 597 -1.57 24.46 -25.69
N GLN A 598 -0.51 24.14 -26.43
CA GLN A 598 -0.52 24.18 -27.90
C GLN A 598 -1.49 23.14 -28.49
N SER A 599 -1.53 21.92 -27.93
CA SER A 599 -2.46 20.87 -28.36
C SER A 599 -3.94 21.25 -28.15
N CYS A 600 -4.23 22.07 -27.15
CA CYS A 600 -5.55 22.67 -26.97
C CYS A 600 -5.80 23.76 -28.03
N ALA A 601 -4.83 24.64 -28.27
CA ALA A 601 -4.94 25.76 -29.22
C ALA A 601 -5.01 25.32 -30.69
N ASP A 602 -4.36 24.22 -31.05
CA ASP A 602 -4.35 23.65 -32.41
C ASP A 602 -5.73 23.07 -32.80
N ARG A 603 -6.62 22.84 -31.82
CA ARG A 603 -7.97 22.35 -32.05
C ARG A 603 -8.91 23.54 -32.23
N THR A 604 -9.47 23.66 -33.43
CA THR A 604 -10.34 24.78 -33.83
C THR A 604 -11.62 24.93 -33.00
N ASN A 605 -12.01 23.91 -32.23
CA ASN A 605 -13.17 23.92 -31.34
C ASN A 605 -12.80 24.08 -29.86
N CYS A 606 -11.52 24.28 -29.52
CA CYS A 606 -11.05 24.41 -28.15
C CYS A 606 -10.37 25.76 -27.92
N ILE A 607 -10.43 26.22 -26.66
CA ILE A 607 -9.77 27.42 -26.18
C ILE A 607 -9.08 27.14 -24.84
N VAL A 608 -7.92 27.74 -24.62
CA VAL A 608 -7.26 27.76 -23.31
C VAL A 608 -7.88 28.89 -22.49
N THR A 609 -8.54 28.54 -21.40
CA THR A 609 -9.14 29.50 -20.46
C THR A 609 -8.05 30.20 -19.64
N ALA A 610 -8.38 31.37 -19.06
CA ALA A 610 -7.47 32.10 -18.16
C ALA A 610 -7.01 31.27 -16.94
N ALA A 611 -7.80 30.27 -16.53
CA ALA A 611 -7.45 29.33 -15.47
C ALA A 611 -6.48 28.21 -15.91
N GLY A 612 -5.97 28.25 -17.15
CA GLY A 612 -5.11 27.21 -17.72
C GLY A 612 -5.83 25.90 -18.02
N LYS A 613 -7.17 25.91 -18.22
CA LYS A 613 -7.94 24.72 -18.61
C LYS A 613 -8.30 24.79 -20.09
N CYS A 614 -8.27 23.66 -20.79
CA CYS A 614 -8.83 23.56 -22.13
C CYS A 614 -10.35 23.42 -22.05
N ALA A 615 -11.08 24.22 -22.80
CA ALA A 615 -12.54 24.25 -22.80
C ALA A 615 -13.03 24.41 -24.24
N SER A 616 -14.22 23.89 -24.57
CA SER A 616 -14.76 24.02 -25.92
C SER A 616 -15.17 25.46 -26.19
N ASP A 617 -14.91 25.97 -27.39
CA ASP A 617 -15.36 27.30 -27.79
C ASP A 617 -16.90 27.37 -27.73
N CYS A 618 -17.42 28.40 -27.07
CA CYS A 618 -18.85 28.69 -26.95
C CYS A 618 -19.56 28.69 -28.31
N SER A 619 -18.88 29.09 -29.39
CA SER A 619 -19.44 29.10 -30.75
C SER A 619 -19.82 27.70 -31.25
N THR A 620 -19.13 26.67 -30.75
CA THR A 620 -19.36 25.27 -31.09
C THR A 620 -20.31 24.55 -30.12
N ARG A 621 -20.47 25.08 -28.90
CA ARG A 621 -21.34 24.48 -27.87
C ARG A 621 -22.83 24.73 -28.09
N ALA A 622 -23.19 25.88 -28.68
CA ALA A 622 -24.58 26.25 -28.87
C ALA A 622 -24.80 27.10 -30.13
N SER A 623 -25.76 26.67 -30.97
CA SER A 623 -26.22 27.42 -32.15
C SER A 623 -27.49 28.24 -31.91
N THR A 624 -28.06 28.20 -30.68
CA THR A 624 -29.27 28.93 -30.33
C THR A 624 -29.09 29.71 -29.03
N ALA A 625 -29.81 30.82 -28.88
CA ALA A 625 -29.76 31.65 -27.67
C ALA A 625 -30.11 30.86 -26.39
N GLY A 626 -31.12 29.98 -26.46
CA GLY A 626 -31.55 29.16 -25.33
C GLY A 626 -30.49 28.13 -24.90
N ALA A 627 -29.82 27.47 -25.86
CA ALA A 627 -28.74 26.54 -25.55
C ALA A 627 -27.49 27.28 -25.02
N CYS A 628 -27.21 28.49 -25.50
CA CYS A 628 -26.07 29.28 -25.05
C CYS A 628 -26.18 29.70 -23.57
N ALA A 629 -27.41 29.99 -23.11
CA ALA A 629 -27.66 30.37 -21.71
C ALA A 629 -27.44 29.23 -20.70
N ALA A 630 -27.35 27.97 -21.14
CA ALA A 630 -27.07 26.84 -20.27
C ALA A 630 -25.59 26.77 -19.80
N PHE A 631 -24.70 27.52 -20.46
CA PHE A 631 -23.27 27.54 -20.15
C PHE A 631 -22.92 28.81 -19.37
N SER A 632 -22.37 28.66 -18.16
CA SER A 632 -22.07 29.79 -17.28
C SER A 632 -20.97 30.71 -17.82
N ASP A 633 -20.09 30.20 -18.68
CA ASP A 633 -18.97 30.88 -19.33
C ASP A 633 -19.31 31.47 -20.71
N CYS A 634 -20.52 31.23 -21.23
CA CYS A 634 -20.93 31.70 -22.55
C CYS A 634 -22.06 32.74 -22.51
N GLN A 635 -22.12 33.57 -23.53
CA GLN A 635 -23.15 34.59 -23.76
C GLN A 635 -23.53 34.62 -25.24
N TRP A 636 -24.84 34.74 -25.50
CA TRP A 636 -25.36 34.88 -26.86
C TRP A 636 -25.08 36.28 -27.41
N TYR A 637 -24.47 36.38 -28.60
CA TYR A 637 -24.27 37.66 -29.27
C TYR A 637 -25.34 37.88 -30.35
N PRO A 638 -26.35 38.76 -30.13
CA PRO A 638 -27.50 38.87 -31.02
C PRO A 638 -27.16 39.40 -32.42
N ARG A 639 -26.06 40.16 -32.56
CA ARG A 639 -25.67 40.76 -33.85
C ARG A 639 -25.14 39.73 -34.84
N THR A 640 -24.38 38.73 -34.37
CA THR A 640 -23.81 37.68 -35.22
C THR A 640 -24.64 36.40 -35.21
N GLY A 641 -25.57 36.26 -34.25
CA GLY A 641 -26.34 35.04 -34.07
C GLY A 641 -25.46 33.86 -33.63
N THR A 642 -24.40 34.13 -32.86
CA THR A 642 -23.47 33.11 -32.38
C THR A 642 -23.38 33.14 -30.85
N CYS A 643 -23.16 31.97 -30.26
CA CYS A 643 -22.77 31.86 -28.86
C CYS A 643 -21.27 32.16 -28.74
N THR A 644 -20.88 32.96 -27.76
CA THR A 644 -19.52 33.50 -27.62
C THR A 644 -19.14 33.51 -26.15
N GLN A 645 -17.85 33.57 -25.83
CA GLN A 645 -17.42 33.58 -24.44
C GLN A 645 -17.81 34.90 -23.74
N LYS A 646 -18.19 34.83 -22.46
CA LYS A 646 -18.49 36.03 -21.67
C LYS A 646 -17.26 36.91 -21.54
N CYS A 647 -17.44 38.22 -21.70
CA CYS A 647 -16.35 39.18 -21.58
C CYS A 647 -15.65 39.14 -20.21
N SER A 648 -16.34 38.71 -19.15
CA SER A 648 -15.77 38.54 -17.80
C SER A 648 -14.75 37.41 -17.70
N GLU A 649 -14.74 36.48 -18.65
CA GLU A 649 -13.86 35.31 -18.66
C GLU A 649 -12.65 35.50 -19.60
N LEU A 650 -12.59 36.62 -20.33
CA LEU A 650 -11.52 36.94 -21.27
C LEU A 650 -10.44 37.80 -20.60
N ASP A 651 -9.18 37.55 -20.94
CA ASP A 651 -8.11 38.49 -20.57
C ASP A 651 -8.21 39.81 -21.38
N ASN A 652 -7.41 40.81 -21.02
CA ASN A 652 -7.47 42.12 -21.67
C ASN A 652 -7.19 42.07 -23.18
N VAL A 653 -6.35 41.14 -23.66
CA VAL A 653 -6.00 41.00 -25.07
C VAL A 653 -7.16 40.35 -25.84
N GLN A 654 -7.73 39.29 -25.28
CA GLN A 654 -8.88 38.58 -25.85
C GLN A 654 -10.14 39.46 -25.82
N CYS A 655 -10.36 40.20 -24.73
CA CYS A 655 -11.49 41.10 -24.55
C CYS A 655 -11.46 42.26 -25.55
N SER A 656 -10.28 42.81 -25.86
CA SER A 656 -10.15 43.88 -26.86
C SER A 656 -10.26 43.41 -28.31
N ALA A 657 -10.02 42.12 -28.57
CA ALA A 657 -10.27 41.51 -29.89
C ALA A 657 -11.74 41.05 -30.09
N ALA A 658 -12.49 40.84 -29.00
CA ALA A 658 -13.87 40.36 -29.06
C ALA A 658 -14.86 41.52 -29.37
N PRO A 659 -15.60 41.48 -30.50
CA PRO A 659 -16.41 42.61 -30.97
C PRO A 659 -17.62 42.97 -30.09
N MET A 660 -17.90 42.18 -29.06
CA MET A 660 -18.99 42.38 -28.10
C MET A 660 -18.52 42.85 -26.73
N CYS A 661 -17.20 42.92 -26.53
CA CYS A 661 -16.60 43.24 -25.25
C CYS A 661 -15.98 44.65 -25.31
N ALA A 662 -16.06 45.36 -24.18
CA ALA A 662 -15.42 46.66 -24.01
C ALA A 662 -14.61 46.64 -22.73
N VAL A 663 -13.32 46.96 -22.82
CA VAL A 663 -12.45 47.09 -21.64
C VAL A 663 -12.75 48.44 -20.98
N THR A 664 -13.39 48.42 -19.82
CA THR A 664 -13.56 49.62 -18.99
C THR A 664 -12.38 49.75 -18.04
N ALA A 665 -11.63 50.86 -18.12
CA ALA A 665 -10.57 51.16 -17.16
C ALA A 665 -11.20 51.47 -15.79
N THR A 666 -10.90 50.66 -14.78
CA THR A 666 -11.20 50.90 -13.36
C THR A 666 -9.95 51.25 -12.59
#